data_AF-A0A538Q0Q2-F1
#
_entry.id   AF-A0A538Q0Q2-F1
#
_cell.length_a   1.000
_cell.length_b   1.000
_cell.length_c   1.000
_cell.angle_alpha   90.00
_cell.angle_beta   90.00
_cell.angle_gamma   90.00
#
_symmetry.space_group_name_H-M   'P 1'
#
loop_
_entity.id
_entity.type
_entity.pdbx_description
1 polymer ?
#
loop_
_entity_poly.entity_id
_entity_poly.type
_entity_poly.pdbx_seq_one_letter_code
_entity_poly.pdbx_strand_id
1 'polypeptide(L)'
;MSAICGVIGNYARRPTAEAELSAMLDALAPRGPDGATTWHAPDGAARFGFRWLRTRPDEHNPGIAVSGDGNLAMACDGHVFGDDGTQSVAPLLERFAARGPEGWRGLDAQFGLAIWDRRRGRLTLARDPLGVRFVYYWSSSDGAIFASEIKALLRHPAVTRGHDEIALVHYLVFLTTPGPRTLFAGIRRVPAGGAVELGPSQGAGEATEQRWWDLLDNAVDERDDEKYYVNRTRELHQAAVRRRTVAGPIGALLSGGNDSSSNVVLLSRQGASPLHTFTVGLADFEGDSKYNDLHYARQVAEYAKSQHHESLLSTDEFLNIIPQTVEAQDDLVSEPSSVFLFHALRMAKDQGLKVVVTGEANDELCCGHGGMVAIRDGYKARWQPLMRLPRPVRGAAAALAPLVTPGRSDVLRRAADDGEYFWSYEVAWAQSLLPSVISPELWARCQAELPETIVARNRRRFDASGHAKRDYLDYMIYAMMMDNYFGNLMLSKLDLLASRLGLEPRCPFTEPAYAHWVYNVPATFKSRDGWVAGLPHACPGAVRRAAGHVGAAGAARDRVHPAGPAPPRHPGGPARCPPAPRARPQHQAVDGDGVEPLAHPVHRIQGVAMPTPTAPSATIATIAACLACLLVCLAVGAAPGCVIYLNPQCNDQIKNGDETGLDCGGTCGHCDFGQGCRVDNDCDGNNCVSGTCQPPPCENKVRDDAETDVDCGGGTCRRCSGGRHCEADSDCFGTCVPGLKVCSSITVSFADEVRFQSGFKAYAMFSGDLDGDGDPDIAVANEYGSSISVFLNDYDHAAAFRHLENPTGMAPDDSVFAKNFPTGLYPTGGALGDFDGDGHLDVVTANYHGNSVSILFNTGTGVLTARPTVTYTTLTCRGDPTKLEGCAETSNLAVGDLNNDGALDVIASNPQRASISEFLGHPGASGKGDGTLDPAIDVPVGITGGSNPYSVAIGDFNKDGNNDVAIGDDLTGSIIVRLGNGNGTFQPEVAYEIRGTRDYIIIARDINLDGNLDLLCANRGSDSVSVLLGRGDGTFRKALVASVRPADAPKAKMFSPYSIAVADFNKDGVPDVVTPNFMADSATILIGIGDGTFEPPIEMPFKMPTTPYGVTTGDFNKDGKVDFATANAGSNDLLVKLNNGH
;
A
#
# COMPACT_ATOMS: atom_id res chain seq x y z
N MET A 1 24.67 28.36 -4.82
CA MET A 1 25.21 27.66 -3.64
C MET A 1 26.68 27.94 -3.47
N SER A 2 27.27 27.54 -2.35
CA SER A 2 28.65 27.84 -2.06
C SER A 2 29.29 26.81 -1.14
N ALA A 3 30.55 27.01 -0.79
CA ALA A 3 31.15 26.36 0.37
C ALA A 3 31.96 27.40 1.14
N ILE A 4 31.98 27.30 2.46
CA ILE A 4 32.75 28.21 3.31
C ILE A 4 33.77 27.43 4.13
N CYS A 5 34.90 28.07 4.42
CA CYS A 5 35.86 27.61 5.42
C CYS A 5 36.63 28.78 6.02
N GLY A 6 37.30 28.58 7.15
CA GLY A 6 38.18 29.60 7.69
C GLY A 6 39.02 29.15 8.88
N VAL A 7 40.06 29.95 9.14
CA VAL A 7 41.00 29.81 10.25
C VAL A 7 41.00 31.09 11.09
N ILE A 8 40.99 30.95 12.41
CA ILE A 8 40.84 32.04 13.38
C ILE A 8 41.94 31.98 14.45
N GLY A 9 42.28 33.14 15.00
CA GLY A 9 43.18 33.27 16.15
C GLY A 9 44.66 33.13 15.76
N ASN A 10 45.44 32.44 16.59
CA ASN A 10 46.86 32.21 16.32
C ASN A 10 47.06 31.40 15.05
N TYR A 11 46.13 30.52 14.68
CA TYR A 11 46.20 29.80 13.41
C TYR A 11 46.22 30.76 12.21
N ALA A 12 45.33 31.75 12.18
CA ALA A 12 45.24 32.73 11.10
C ALA A 12 46.48 33.62 10.95
N ARG A 13 47.20 33.84 12.06
CA ARG A 13 48.41 34.68 12.13
C ARG A 13 49.69 33.95 11.72
N ARG A 14 49.66 32.63 11.54
CA ARG A 14 50.84 31.85 11.12
C ARG A 14 51.21 32.14 9.66
N PRO A 15 52.51 32.07 9.30
CA PRO A 15 52.93 32.22 7.89
C PRO A 15 52.32 31.19 6.95
N THR A 16 52.06 29.96 7.43
CA THR A 16 51.50 28.84 6.66
C THR A 16 50.00 28.92 6.46
N ALA A 17 49.31 29.84 7.15
CA ALA A 17 47.85 29.89 7.19
C ALA A 17 47.20 30.07 5.80
N GLU A 18 47.91 30.68 4.84
CA GLU A 18 47.41 30.80 3.47
C GLU A 18 47.37 29.45 2.76
N ALA A 19 48.45 28.69 2.87
CA ALA A 19 48.53 27.36 2.28
C ALA A 19 47.55 26.40 2.96
N GLU A 20 47.37 26.53 4.27
CA GLU A 20 46.39 25.76 5.05
C GLU A 20 44.95 26.09 4.61
N LEU A 21 44.59 27.37 4.48
CA LEU A 21 43.28 27.79 3.98
C LEU A 21 43.04 27.34 2.54
N SER A 22 44.05 27.45 1.67
CA SER A 22 43.97 26.99 0.28
C SER A 22 43.70 25.48 0.21
N ALA A 23 44.39 24.68 1.03
CA ALA A 23 44.17 23.23 1.07
C ALA A 23 42.75 22.88 1.54
N MET A 24 42.21 23.61 2.50
CA MET A 24 40.81 23.48 2.92
C MET A 24 39.84 23.83 1.78
N LEU A 25 40.10 24.94 1.07
CA LEU A 25 39.28 25.38 -0.06
C LEU A 25 39.30 24.39 -1.24
N ASP A 26 40.44 23.74 -1.49
CA ASP A 26 40.56 22.73 -2.55
C ASP A 26 39.72 21.49 -2.27
N ALA A 27 39.58 21.09 -1.01
CA ALA A 27 38.70 20.00 -0.62
C ALA A 27 37.20 20.31 -0.88
N LEU A 28 36.84 21.60 -0.91
CA LEU A 28 35.48 22.08 -1.15
C LEU A 28 35.19 22.40 -2.63
N ALA A 29 36.15 22.16 -3.53
CA ALA A 29 35.98 22.44 -4.96
C ALA A 29 34.76 21.75 -5.61
N PRO A 30 34.39 20.50 -5.26
CA PRO A 30 33.18 19.88 -5.82
C PRO A 30 31.88 20.63 -5.50
N ARG A 31 31.77 21.19 -4.29
CA ARG A 31 30.59 21.93 -3.81
C ARG A 31 30.44 23.30 -4.48
N GLY A 32 31.55 23.99 -4.72
CA GLY A 32 31.59 25.28 -5.40
C GLY A 32 32.62 25.31 -6.55
N PRO A 33 32.30 24.73 -7.71
CA PRO A 33 33.25 24.54 -8.80
C PRO A 33 33.51 25.81 -9.65
N ASP A 34 32.68 26.85 -9.54
CA ASP A 34 32.70 28.00 -10.47
C ASP A 34 33.71 29.10 -10.09
N GLY A 35 34.24 29.08 -8.86
CA GLY A 35 35.24 30.06 -8.42
C GLY A 35 35.55 29.99 -6.94
N ALA A 36 36.56 30.75 -6.51
CA ALA A 36 36.92 30.89 -5.10
C ALA A 36 37.31 32.34 -4.76
N THR A 37 37.02 32.75 -3.54
CA THR A 37 37.44 34.03 -2.96
C THR A 37 37.99 33.81 -1.56
N THR A 38 38.99 34.61 -1.18
CA THR A 38 39.52 34.66 0.18
C THR A 38 39.39 36.06 0.75
N TRP A 39 39.26 36.13 2.08
CA TRP A 39 39.26 37.38 2.82
C TRP A 39 40.17 37.25 4.04
N HIS A 40 40.89 38.32 4.35
CA HIS A 40 41.81 38.38 5.47
C HIS A 40 41.43 39.56 6.36
N ALA A 41 41.34 39.31 7.67
CA ALA A 41 41.16 40.37 8.63
C ALA A 41 42.39 41.28 8.66
N PRO A 42 42.23 42.62 8.75
CA PRO A 42 43.35 43.56 8.76
C PRO A 42 44.36 43.35 9.91
N ASP A 43 43.93 42.75 11.01
CA ASP A 43 44.75 42.43 12.19
C ASP A 43 45.35 41.00 12.12
N GLY A 44 45.16 40.31 11.00
CA GLY A 44 45.58 38.93 10.77
C GLY A 44 44.86 37.88 11.62
N ALA A 45 43.84 38.25 12.41
CA ALA A 45 43.21 37.36 13.37
C ALA A 45 42.22 36.36 12.75
N ALA A 46 41.80 36.58 11.50
CA ALA A 46 40.88 35.70 10.80
C ALA A 46 41.21 35.64 9.31
N ARG A 47 41.02 34.46 8.71
CA ARG A 47 40.99 34.28 7.25
C ARG A 47 39.80 33.42 6.87
N PHE A 48 39.00 33.90 5.93
CA PHE A 48 37.86 33.18 5.37
C PHE A 48 38.14 32.81 3.93
N GLY A 49 37.65 31.63 3.55
CA GLY A 49 37.62 31.14 2.19
C GLY A 49 36.19 30.84 1.80
N PHE A 50 35.89 31.09 0.54
CA PHE A 50 34.59 30.83 -0.07
C PHE A 50 34.77 30.21 -1.45
N ARG A 51 33.98 29.19 -1.76
CA ARG A 51 33.85 28.56 -3.08
C ARG A 51 32.45 28.82 -3.62
N TRP A 52 32.32 29.05 -4.92
CA TRP A 52 31.06 29.46 -5.54
C TRP A 52 30.49 28.40 -6.46
N LEU A 53 29.19 28.11 -6.32
CA LEU A 53 28.33 27.51 -7.34
C LEU A 53 27.34 28.58 -7.84
N ARG A 54 27.62 29.11 -9.03
CA ARG A 54 26.85 30.15 -9.70
C ARG A 54 25.56 29.55 -10.25
N THR A 55 24.43 29.83 -9.58
CA THR A 55 23.10 29.29 -9.95
C THR A 55 22.38 30.11 -11.01
N ARG A 56 22.77 31.37 -11.20
CA ARG A 56 22.29 32.23 -12.29
C ARG A 56 23.43 32.91 -13.06
N PRO A 57 23.29 33.14 -14.37
CA PRO A 57 24.34 33.79 -15.17
C PRO A 57 24.71 35.20 -14.70
N ASP A 58 23.74 35.95 -14.17
CA ASP A 58 23.83 37.35 -13.73
C ASP A 58 24.21 37.51 -12.25
N GLU A 59 24.29 36.40 -11.51
CA GLU A 59 24.64 36.40 -10.09
C GLU A 59 26.04 36.97 -9.89
N HIS A 60 26.15 38.07 -9.15
CA HIS A 60 27.42 38.66 -8.71
C HIS A 60 27.46 38.63 -7.19
N ASN A 61 27.76 37.46 -6.62
CA ASN A 61 27.82 37.29 -5.17
C ASN A 61 29.27 37.07 -4.73
N PRO A 62 29.86 37.99 -3.93
CA PRO A 62 31.21 37.79 -3.41
C PRO A 62 31.29 36.67 -2.37
N GLY A 63 30.15 36.15 -1.87
CA GLY A 63 30.09 35.09 -0.85
C GLY A 63 30.54 35.51 0.55
N ILE A 64 31.35 36.56 0.60
CA ILE A 64 31.89 37.21 1.77
C ILE A 64 31.43 38.67 1.77
N ALA A 65 30.79 39.11 2.84
CA ALA A 65 30.40 40.50 3.07
C ALA A 65 31.19 41.09 4.23
N VAL A 66 31.50 42.38 4.16
CA VAL A 66 32.16 43.14 5.23
C VAL A 66 31.28 44.35 5.56
N SER A 67 31.08 44.62 6.86
CA SER A 67 30.30 45.78 7.30
C SER A 67 30.96 47.10 6.85
N GLY A 68 30.17 48.16 6.69
CA GLY A 68 30.69 49.46 6.24
C GLY A 68 31.78 50.07 7.15
N ASP A 69 31.84 49.65 8.42
CA ASP A 69 32.86 50.04 9.39
C ASP A 69 34.06 49.06 9.49
N GLY A 70 34.04 47.99 8.68
CA GLY A 70 35.09 46.98 8.59
C GLY A 70 35.27 46.09 9.82
N ASN A 71 34.33 46.09 10.77
CA ASN A 71 34.46 45.34 12.03
C ASN A 71 33.84 43.95 11.98
N LEU A 72 32.85 43.73 11.12
CA LEU A 72 32.23 42.44 10.91
C LEU A 72 32.55 41.94 9.51
N ALA A 73 32.88 40.66 9.40
CA ALA A 73 32.96 39.96 8.13
C ALA A 73 32.14 38.68 8.21
N MET A 74 31.37 38.37 7.17
CA MET A 74 30.52 37.18 7.09
C MET A 74 30.86 36.40 5.83
N ALA A 75 31.08 35.09 5.97
CA ALA A 75 31.03 34.13 4.86
C ALA A 75 29.73 33.33 4.96
N CYS A 76 29.01 33.15 3.85
CA CYS A 76 27.70 32.49 3.85
C CYS A 76 27.56 31.50 2.69
N ASP A 77 27.35 30.22 3.02
CA ASP A 77 26.90 29.20 2.08
C ASP A 77 25.38 29.06 2.14
N GLY A 78 24.69 29.57 1.12
CA GLY A 78 23.25 29.42 1.04
C GLY A 78 22.51 30.51 0.27
N HIS A 79 21.20 30.56 0.51
CA HIS A 79 20.26 31.45 -0.14
C HIS A 79 19.21 31.98 0.85
N VAL A 80 18.83 33.25 0.68
CA VAL A 80 17.67 33.86 1.34
C VAL A 80 16.60 34.03 0.26
N PHE A 81 15.46 33.41 0.46
CA PHE A 81 14.36 33.35 -0.50
C PHE A 81 13.44 34.57 -0.30
N GLY A 82 13.80 35.70 -0.91
CA GLY A 82 12.95 36.90 -1.00
C GLY A 82 11.98 36.85 -2.18
N ASP A 83 10.95 37.69 -2.19
CA ASP A 83 10.02 37.82 -3.33
C ASP A 83 10.70 38.40 -4.59
N ASP A 84 11.84 39.05 -4.43
CA ASP A 84 12.71 39.56 -5.50
C ASP A 84 13.80 38.54 -5.93
N GLY A 85 13.87 37.39 -5.25
CA GLY A 85 14.82 36.33 -5.58
C GLY A 85 16.30 36.71 -5.42
N THR A 86 16.60 37.74 -4.62
CA THR A 86 17.98 38.22 -4.48
C THR A 86 18.76 37.47 -3.41
N GLN A 87 19.92 36.93 -3.83
CA GLN A 87 20.93 36.43 -2.91
C GLN A 87 21.79 37.62 -2.48
N SER A 88 21.72 38.02 -1.22
CA SER A 88 22.67 39.00 -0.70
C SER A 88 23.08 38.67 0.73
N VAL A 89 24.39 38.48 0.91
CA VAL A 89 25.04 38.23 2.21
C VAL A 89 25.06 39.53 3.04
N ALA A 90 25.06 40.70 2.39
CA ALA A 90 25.11 41.99 3.07
C ALA A 90 23.87 42.26 3.95
N PRO A 91 22.62 42.09 3.49
CA PRO A 91 21.42 42.19 4.34
C PRO A 91 21.41 41.23 5.54
N LEU A 92 21.95 40.01 5.38
CA LEU A 92 22.09 39.08 6.51
C LEU A 92 23.07 39.61 7.56
N LEU A 93 24.20 40.16 7.10
CA LEU A 93 25.20 40.79 7.97
C LEU A 93 24.66 42.05 8.65
N GLU A 94 23.90 42.88 7.95
CA GLU A 94 23.27 44.09 8.51
C GLU A 94 22.25 43.75 9.60
N ARG A 95 21.40 42.74 9.36
CA ARG A 95 20.45 42.24 10.36
C ARG A 95 21.16 41.71 11.60
N PHE A 96 22.24 40.96 11.41
CA PHE A 96 23.08 40.49 12.51
C PHE A 96 23.73 41.65 13.27
N ALA A 97 24.27 42.64 12.57
CA ALA A 97 24.89 43.81 13.21
C ALA A 97 23.88 44.58 14.09
N ALA A 98 22.60 44.59 13.71
CA ALA A 98 21.55 45.27 14.46
C ALA A 98 21.03 44.50 15.68
N ARG A 99 20.91 43.16 15.61
CA ARG A 99 20.20 42.35 16.63
C ARG A 99 20.88 41.04 17.01
N GLY A 100 22.08 40.77 16.53
CA GLY A 100 22.72 39.46 16.63
C GLY A 100 21.93 38.37 15.89
N PRO A 101 22.03 37.09 16.30
CA PRO A 101 21.32 35.98 15.66
C PRO A 101 19.79 36.16 15.57
N GLU A 102 19.19 36.88 16.53
CA GLU A 102 17.76 37.20 16.53
C GLU A 102 17.30 38.05 15.32
N GLY A 103 18.23 38.74 14.65
CA GLY A 103 17.94 39.51 13.43
C GLY A 103 17.49 38.66 12.24
N TRP A 104 17.72 37.34 12.28
CA TRP A 104 17.34 36.39 11.23
C TRP A 104 15.98 35.74 11.44
N ARG A 105 15.34 35.96 12.59
CA ARG A 105 14.02 35.39 12.87
C ARG A 105 13.00 35.83 11.81
N GLY A 106 12.27 34.88 11.25
CA GLY A 106 11.26 35.10 10.21
C GLY A 106 11.78 35.19 8.77
N LEU A 107 13.07 34.94 8.51
CA LEU A 107 13.59 34.83 7.15
C LEU A 107 13.28 33.45 6.55
N ASP A 108 12.81 33.40 5.30
CA ASP A 108 12.85 32.17 4.47
C ASP A 108 14.27 32.04 3.92
N ALA A 109 15.07 31.14 4.47
CA ALA A 109 16.46 30.99 4.06
C ALA A 109 17.00 29.58 4.34
N GLN A 110 17.95 29.15 3.51
CA GLN A 110 18.75 27.93 3.67
C GLN A 110 20.21 28.34 3.64
N PHE A 111 20.91 28.33 4.78
CA PHE A 111 22.27 28.84 4.91
C PHE A 111 23.06 28.17 6.03
N GLY A 112 24.37 28.06 5.80
CA GLY A 112 25.40 27.88 6.81
C GLY A 112 26.34 29.07 6.74
N LEU A 113 26.56 29.77 7.85
CA LEU A 113 27.36 31.00 7.84
C LEU A 113 28.36 31.09 8.99
N ALA A 114 29.36 31.95 8.78
CA ALA A 114 30.40 32.29 9.74
C ALA A 114 30.60 33.79 9.79
N ILE A 115 30.68 34.37 10.99
CA ILE A 115 30.85 35.81 11.22
C ILE A 115 32.02 36.05 12.14
N TRP A 116 32.97 36.85 11.70
CA TRP A 116 34.06 37.35 12.54
C TRP A 116 33.73 38.74 13.06
N ASP A 117 33.61 38.89 14.38
CA ASP A 117 33.55 40.18 15.06
C ASP A 117 34.95 40.56 15.55
N ARG A 118 35.59 41.49 14.84
CA ARG A 118 36.93 41.97 15.14
C ARG A 118 37.01 42.74 16.46
N ARG A 119 35.94 43.46 16.86
CA ARG A 119 35.95 44.26 18.10
C ARG A 119 35.94 43.35 19.32
N ARG A 120 35.20 42.25 19.25
CA ARG A 120 35.05 41.29 20.34
C ARG A 120 36.08 40.15 20.25
N GLY A 121 36.72 39.97 19.10
CA GLY A 121 37.60 38.84 18.81
C GLY A 121 36.83 37.52 18.86
N ARG A 122 35.59 37.51 18.35
CA ARG A 122 34.68 36.36 18.43
C ARG A 122 34.25 35.88 17.05
N LEU A 123 34.15 34.56 16.91
CA LEU A 123 33.59 33.89 15.74
C LEU A 123 32.19 33.39 16.10
N THR A 124 31.18 33.77 15.30
CA THR A 124 29.82 33.22 15.39
C THR A 124 29.58 32.32 14.18
N LEU A 125 29.21 31.07 14.40
CA LEU A 125 28.79 30.13 13.36
C LEU A 125 27.29 29.88 13.50
N ALA A 126 26.53 29.84 12.42
CA ALA A 126 25.08 29.60 12.49
C ALA A 126 24.58 28.78 11.31
N ARG A 127 23.47 28.07 11.54
CA ARG A 127 22.71 27.35 10.51
C ARG A 127 21.29 27.86 10.44
N ASP A 128 20.68 27.67 9.27
CA ASP A 128 19.28 27.96 8.99
C ASP A 128 18.30 27.21 9.91
N PRO A 129 17.01 27.62 9.92
CA PRO A 129 15.99 27.13 10.85
C PRO A 129 15.92 25.62 11.05
N LEU A 130 15.88 24.85 9.95
CA LEU A 130 15.80 23.39 9.99
C LEU A 130 17.15 22.71 9.70
N GLY A 131 18.20 23.49 9.42
CA GLY A 131 19.55 23.00 9.20
C GLY A 131 19.73 22.32 7.85
N VAL A 132 19.21 22.89 6.77
CA VAL A 132 19.45 22.36 5.41
C VAL A 132 20.94 22.42 5.05
N ARG A 133 21.63 23.51 5.40
CA ARG A 133 23.07 23.69 5.15
C ARG A 133 23.89 23.41 6.41
N PHE A 134 25.06 22.81 6.23
CA PHE A 134 25.93 22.39 7.33
C PHE A 134 27.11 23.33 7.54
N VAL A 135 27.48 23.49 8.81
CA VAL A 135 28.74 24.11 9.24
C VAL A 135 29.31 23.27 10.38
N TYR A 136 30.57 22.88 10.22
CA TYR A 136 31.37 22.14 11.19
C TYR A 136 32.49 23.01 11.70
N TYR A 137 32.95 22.74 12.92
CA TYR A 137 34.05 23.45 13.52
C TYR A 137 34.92 22.58 14.42
N TRP A 138 36.16 23.02 14.60
CA TRP A 138 37.12 22.51 15.56
C TRP A 138 37.75 23.70 16.29
N SER A 139 37.99 23.58 17.59
CA SER A 139 38.56 24.67 18.38
C SER A 139 39.58 24.18 19.40
N SER A 140 40.52 25.08 19.75
CA SER A 140 41.55 24.89 20.76
C SER A 140 41.90 26.21 21.44
N SER A 141 42.85 26.20 22.36
CA SER A 141 43.41 27.42 22.97
C SER A 141 44.12 28.33 21.96
N ASP A 142 44.56 27.81 20.82
CA ASP A 142 45.25 28.59 19.78
C ASP A 142 44.26 29.29 18.83
N GLY A 143 43.00 28.88 18.78
CA GLY A 143 42.00 29.44 17.88
C GLY A 143 40.99 28.41 17.40
N ALA A 144 40.31 28.72 16.29
CA ALA A 144 39.24 27.90 15.74
C ALA A 144 39.36 27.73 14.23
N ILE A 145 38.79 26.65 13.72
CA ILE A 145 38.74 26.29 12.30
C ILE A 145 37.31 25.87 12.00
N PHE A 146 36.73 26.33 10.89
CA PHE A 146 35.39 25.94 10.47
C PHE A 146 35.34 25.60 8.99
N ALA A 147 34.37 24.79 8.58
CA ALA A 147 34.07 24.51 7.18
C ALA A 147 32.64 23.98 6.97
N SER A 148 32.12 24.07 5.75
CA SER A 148 30.84 23.44 5.37
C SER A 148 30.91 21.90 5.37
N GLU A 149 32.10 21.31 5.22
CA GLU A 149 32.33 19.85 5.15
C GLU A 149 33.50 19.43 6.04
N ILE A 150 33.44 18.22 6.61
CA ILE A 150 34.46 17.67 7.52
C ILE A 150 35.76 17.44 6.77
N LYS A 151 35.71 16.97 5.51
CA LYS A 151 36.90 16.73 4.69
C LYS A 151 37.81 17.95 4.56
N ALA A 152 37.23 19.16 4.60
CA ALA A 152 37.99 20.41 4.58
C ALA A 152 38.71 20.66 5.91
N LEU A 153 38.05 20.44 7.05
CA LEU A 153 38.69 20.53 8.37
C LEU A 153 39.89 19.59 8.47
N LEU A 154 39.76 18.36 7.95
CA LEU A 154 40.82 17.34 7.95
C LEU A 154 42.02 17.69 7.06
N ARG A 155 41.97 18.76 6.26
CA ARG A 155 43.15 19.28 5.54
C ARG A 155 44.03 20.15 6.41
N HIS A 156 43.51 20.69 7.51
CA HIS A 156 44.29 21.56 8.39
C HIS A 156 45.15 20.71 9.34
N PRO A 157 46.48 20.97 9.47
CA PRO A 157 47.39 20.12 10.25
C PRO A 157 47.06 19.98 11.75
N ALA A 158 46.36 20.97 12.32
CA ALA A 158 45.92 20.93 13.72
C ALA A 158 44.75 19.96 13.98
N VAL A 159 44.00 19.57 12.94
CA VAL A 159 42.84 18.68 13.07
C VAL A 159 43.30 17.25 12.81
N THR A 160 43.16 16.38 13.80
CA THR A 160 43.60 14.99 13.71
C THR A 160 42.47 14.04 13.33
N ARG A 161 42.79 12.94 12.65
CA ARG A 161 41.84 11.87 12.29
C ARG A 161 41.63 10.89 13.45
N GLY A 162 41.20 11.40 14.60
CA GLY A 162 40.75 10.58 15.73
C GLY A 162 39.26 10.21 15.59
N HIS A 163 38.82 9.12 16.21
CA HIS A 163 37.40 8.78 16.29
C HIS A 163 36.80 9.22 17.63
N ASP A 164 35.58 9.73 17.62
CA ASP A 164 34.80 10.02 18.83
C ASP A 164 34.02 8.76 19.23
N GLU A 165 34.48 8.09 20.29
CA GLU A 165 33.87 6.85 20.75
C GLU A 165 32.43 7.03 21.26
N ILE A 166 32.09 8.21 21.78
CA ILE A 166 30.72 8.52 22.24
C ILE A 166 29.80 8.66 21.02
N ALA A 167 30.26 9.36 19.97
CA ALA A 167 29.51 9.48 18.72
C ALA A 167 29.28 8.12 18.05
N LEU A 168 30.25 7.19 18.14
CA LEU A 168 30.10 5.83 17.65
C LEU A 168 28.97 5.07 18.39
N VAL A 169 28.88 5.21 19.71
CA VAL A 169 27.78 4.63 20.49
C VAL A 169 26.43 5.25 20.10
N HIS A 170 26.39 6.56 19.82
CA HIS A 170 25.17 7.20 19.31
C HIS A 170 24.77 6.64 17.95
N TYR A 171 25.72 6.45 17.04
CA TYR A 171 25.48 5.89 15.72
C TYR A 171 24.89 4.47 15.77
N LEU A 172 25.39 3.60 16.66
CA LEU A 172 24.84 2.24 16.83
C LEU A 172 23.36 2.23 17.25
N VAL A 173 22.91 3.29 17.93
CA VAL A 173 21.52 3.43 18.39
C VAL A 173 20.67 4.16 17.35
N PHE A 174 21.13 5.27 16.79
CA PHE A 174 20.34 6.17 15.95
C PHE A 174 20.58 6.05 14.44
N LEU A 175 21.53 5.22 13.98
CA LEU A 175 21.97 5.11 12.57
C LEU A 175 22.54 6.42 11.96
N THR A 176 22.69 7.45 12.80
CA THR A 176 23.33 8.73 12.55
C THR A 176 23.95 9.24 13.85
N THR A 177 24.80 10.25 13.78
CA THR A 177 25.39 10.91 14.95
C THR A 177 24.59 12.19 15.26
N PRO A 178 23.82 12.24 16.35
CA PRO A 178 23.14 13.45 16.75
C PRO A 178 24.13 14.58 17.06
N GLY A 179 23.74 15.81 16.72
CA GLY A 179 24.53 16.99 17.03
C GLY A 179 24.67 17.21 18.54
N PRO A 180 25.78 17.82 19.00
CA PRO A 180 26.81 18.48 18.19
C PRO A 180 28.02 17.59 17.83
N ARG A 181 28.02 16.30 18.17
CA ARG A 181 29.16 15.41 17.89
C ARG A 181 29.17 14.96 16.42
N THR A 182 30.34 14.53 15.97
CA THR A 182 30.57 13.81 14.72
C THR A 182 31.43 12.60 15.06
N LEU A 183 31.59 11.64 14.15
CA LEU A 183 32.53 10.53 14.38
C LEU A 183 34.00 10.97 14.46
N PHE A 184 34.32 12.19 14.05
CA PHE A 184 35.68 12.71 14.12
C PHE A 184 35.90 13.44 15.45
N ALA A 185 36.88 12.96 16.21
CA ALA A 185 37.21 13.49 17.53
C ALA A 185 37.53 15.00 17.46
N GLY A 186 36.81 15.78 18.27
CA GLY A 186 36.99 17.23 18.37
C GLY A 186 36.32 18.04 17.26
N ILE A 187 35.78 17.41 16.22
CA ILE A 187 34.97 18.09 15.20
C ILE A 187 33.51 18.11 15.66
N ARG A 188 32.94 19.31 15.70
CA ARG A 188 31.58 19.57 16.18
C ARG A 188 30.72 20.16 15.07
N ARG A 189 29.43 19.87 15.11
CA ARG A 189 28.40 20.37 14.18
C ARG A 189 27.64 21.51 14.84
N VAL A 190 27.37 22.58 14.10
CA VAL A 190 26.46 23.65 14.54
C VAL A 190 25.02 23.12 14.56
N PRO A 191 24.21 23.39 15.59
CA PRO A 191 22.80 22.94 15.65
C PRO A 191 21.92 23.68 14.64
N ALA A 192 20.88 23.00 14.15
CA ALA A 192 19.83 23.59 13.32
C ALA A 192 19.06 24.68 14.09
N GLY A 193 18.74 25.80 13.45
CA GLY A 193 18.09 26.96 14.08
C GLY A 193 18.92 27.59 15.20
N GLY A 194 20.22 27.29 15.24
CA GLY A 194 21.13 27.72 16.30
C GLY A 194 22.38 28.40 15.78
N ALA A 195 23.06 29.05 16.72
CA ALA A 195 24.34 29.72 16.55
C ALA A 195 25.30 29.28 17.66
N VAL A 196 26.58 29.18 17.32
CA VAL A 196 27.67 28.84 18.22
C VAL A 196 28.65 30.00 18.22
N GLU A 197 28.95 30.53 19.40
CA GLU A 197 29.96 31.58 19.56
C GLU A 197 31.25 31.01 20.15
N LEU A 198 32.39 31.35 19.55
CA LEU A 198 33.74 30.96 19.93
C LEU A 198 34.58 32.21 20.22
N GLY A 199 35.29 32.23 21.34
CA GLY A 199 36.10 33.39 21.77
C GLY A 199 37.33 33.03 22.61
N PRO A 200 38.25 33.98 22.83
CA PRO A 200 39.58 33.74 23.41
C PRO A 200 39.59 33.39 24.91
N SER A 201 38.50 33.61 25.64
CA SER A 201 38.40 33.37 27.09
C SER A 201 37.72 32.05 27.46
N GLN A 202 37.30 31.26 26.48
CA GLN A 202 36.69 29.95 26.70
C GLN A 202 37.76 28.89 26.46
N GLY A 203 37.92 27.94 27.39
CA GLY A 203 38.87 26.84 27.21
C GLY A 203 38.57 26.07 25.92
N ALA A 204 39.53 25.26 25.43
CA ALA A 204 39.31 24.41 24.27
C ALA A 204 37.99 23.64 24.40
N GLY A 205 37.02 23.90 23.51
CA GLY A 205 35.72 23.21 23.49
C GLY A 205 34.55 23.85 24.25
N GLU A 206 34.72 24.97 24.96
CA GLU A 206 33.59 25.70 25.59
C GLU A 206 32.96 26.66 24.58
N ALA A 207 32.07 26.16 23.73
CA ALA A 207 31.31 26.99 22.80
C ALA A 207 29.98 27.40 23.42
N THR A 208 29.59 28.69 23.30
CA THR A 208 28.26 29.12 23.76
C THR A 208 27.25 28.86 22.65
N GLU A 209 26.32 27.92 22.88
CA GLU A 209 25.20 27.65 21.97
C GLU A 209 24.03 28.60 22.26
N GLN A 210 23.54 29.30 21.24
CA GLN A 210 22.33 30.10 21.28
C GLN A 210 21.35 29.60 20.21
N ARG A 211 20.15 29.22 20.60
CA ARG A 211 19.05 28.96 19.66
C ARG A 211 18.39 30.28 19.29
N TRP A 212 18.26 30.55 17.99
CA TRP A 212 17.60 31.75 17.46
C TRP A 212 16.28 31.43 16.72
N TRP A 213 16.06 30.15 16.40
CA TRP A 213 14.83 29.61 15.85
C TRP A 213 14.52 28.22 16.42
N ASP A 214 13.25 27.97 16.73
CA ASP A 214 12.75 26.66 17.14
C ASP A 214 11.39 26.39 16.48
N LEU A 215 11.07 25.13 16.17
CA LEU A 215 9.76 24.72 15.63
C LEU A 215 8.61 24.99 16.64
N LEU A 216 8.94 25.11 17.93
CA LEU A 216 8.00 25.50 18.99
C LEU A 216 7.73 27.02 19.03
N ASP A 217 8.43 27.83 18.23
CA ASP A 217 8.20 29.28 18.17
C ASP A 217 6.80 29.60 17.58
N ASN A 218 5.95 30.29 18.34
CA ASN A 218 4.60 30.75 17.97
C ASN A 218 3.53 29.63 17.89
N ALA A 219 2.58 29.67 18.82
CA ALA A 219 1.36 28.88 18.73
C ALA A 219 0.37 29.52 17.74
N VAL A 220 -0.26 28.71 16.90
CA VAL A 220 -1.43 29.12 16.12
C VAL A 220 -2.68 28.82 16.96
N ASP A 221 -3.66 29.72 16.95
CA ASP A 221 -4.97 29.46 17.56
C ASP A 221 -5.65 28.29 16.84
N GLU A 222 -6.00 27.24 17.60
CA GLU A 222 -6.73 26.09 17.09
C GLU A 222 -8.12 26.50 16.60
N ARG A 223 -8.50 26.00 15.42
CA ARG A 223 -9.83 26.14 14.85
C ARG A 223 -10.37 24.76 14.52
N ASP A 224 -11.67 24.56 14.61
CA ASP A 224 -12.31 23.32 14.16
C ASP A 224 -12.83 23.50 12.73
N ASP A 225 -11.93 23.84 11.80
CA ASP A 225 -12.24 24.07 10.39
C ASP A 225 -11.14 23.48 9.51
N GLU A 226 -11.38 22.29 8.99
CA GLU A 226 -10.45 21.57 8.11
C GLU A 226 -10.16 22.36 6.83
N LYS A 227 -11.17 23.01 6.24
CA LYS A 227 -11.01 23.76 4.98
C LYS A 227 -10.05 24.93 5.17
N TYR A 228 -10.10 25.58 6.34
CA TYR A 228 -9.15 26.62 6.71
C TYR A 228 -7.70 26.11 6.72
N TYR A 229 -7.42 24.97 7.36
CA TYR A 229 -6.08 24.38 7.38
C TYR A 229 -5.61 23.94 6.01
N VAL A 230 -6.49 23.33 5.23
CA VAL A 230 -6.22 22.89 3.86
C VAL A 230 -5.84 24.06 2.95
N ASN A 231 -6.64 25.12 2.94
CA ASN A 231 -6.41 26.28 2.09
C ASN A 231 -5.14 27.01 2.48
N ARG A 232 -4.89 27.19 3.79
CA ARG A 232 -3.69 27.88 4.25
C ARG A 232 -2.42 27.09 3.99
N THR A 233 -2.45 25.76 4.14
CA THR A 233 -1.31 24.89 3.84
C THR A 233 -0.94 25.00 2.36
N ARG A 234 -1.94 25.01 1.47
CA ARG A 234 -1.75 25.21 0.03
C ARG A 234 -1.10 26.54 -0.32
N GLU A 235 -1.58 27.63 0.25
CA GLU A 235 -1.03 28.96 0.02
C GLU A 235 0.46 29.02 0.39
N LEU A 236 0.81 28.47 1.55
CA LEU A 236 2.17 28.41 2.03
C LEU A 236 3.04 27.52 1.15
N HIS A 237 2.57 26.33 0.78
CA HIS A 237 3.31 25.44 -0.12
C HIS A 237 3.57 26.07 -1.50
N GLN A 238 2.54 26.70 -2.08
CA GLN A 238 2.67 27.45 -3.33
C GLN A 238 3.70 28.57 -3.23
N ALA A 239 3.72 29.30 -2.11
CA ALA A 239 4.72 30.34 -1.86
C ALA A 239 6.13 29.75 -1.69
N ALA A 240 6.27 28.65 -0.94
CA ALA A 240 7.53 27.95 -0.74
C ALA A 240 8.17 27.55 -2.08
N VAL A 241 7.40 26.89 -2.95
CA VAL A 241 7.85 26.45 -4.28
C VAL A 241 8.20 27.66 -5.15
N ARG A 242 7.33 28.68 -5.17
CA ARG A 242 7.54 29.90 -5.99
C ARG A 242 8.86 30.57 -5.68
N ARG A 243 9.22 30.75 -4.41
CA ARG A 243 10.48 31.41 -4.06
C ARG A 243 11.71 30.55 -4.36
N ARG A 244 11.54 29.23 -4.51
CA ARG A 244 12.60 28.28 -4.85
C ARG A 244 12.77 28.09 -6.36
N THR A 245 12.00 28.79 -7.21
CA THR A 245 12.18 28.78 -8.68
C THR A 245 13.19 29.81 -9.20
N VAL A 246 13.73 30.67 -8.33
CA VAL A 246 14.67 31.71 -8.74
C VAL A 246 16.06 31.09 -9.00
N ALA A 247 16.28 30.59 -10.21
CA ALA A 247 17.54 30.02 -10.70
C ALA A 247 17.58 30.05 -12.25
N GLY A 248 18.66 29.55 -12.85
CA GLY A 248 18.65 29.10 -14.26
C GLY A 248 17.77 27.85 -14.46
N PRO A 249 18.11 26.93 -15.38
CA PRO A 249 17.41 25.64 -15.52
C PRO A 249 17.32 24.88 -14.18
N ILE A 250 16.14 24.35 -13.86
CA ILE A 250 15.85 23.65 -12.60
C ILE A 250 15.53 22.18 -12.88
N GLY A 251 16.14 21.32 -12.08
CA GLY A 251 15.74 19.92 -11.95
C GLY A 251 14.78 19.71 -10.79
N ALA A 252 13.99 18.64 -10.85
CA ALA A 252 13.21 18.16 -9.71
C ALA A 252 13.35 16.63 -9.59
N LEU A 253 13.57 16.15 -8.37
CA LEU A 253 13.51 14.72 -8.09
C LEU A 253 12.03 14.31 -8.05
N LEU A 254 11.66 13.27 -8.79
CA LEU A 254 10.27 12.83 -8.93
C LEU A 254 10.16 11.35 -8.60
N SER A 255 9.47 11.03 -7.50
CA SER A 255 9.19 9.65 -7.09
C SER A 255 7.75 9.23 -7.40
N GLY A 256 6.91 10.09 -7.97
CA GLY A 256 5.47 9.82 -8.11
C GLY A 256 4.66 9.99 -6.82
N GLY A 257 5.28 9.84 -5.64
CA GLY A 257 4.66 10.16 -4.34
C GLY A 257 4.20 11.61 -4.21
N ASN A 258 3.24 11.86 -3.30
CA ASN A 258 2.56 13.15 -3.16
C ASN A 258 3.50 14.36 -2.98
N ASP A 259 4.60 14.17 -2.24
CA ASP A 259 5.52 15.24 -1.87
C ASP A 259 6.31 15.76 -3.08
N SER A 260 6.93 14.85 -3.83
CA SER A 260 7.70 15.21 -5.03
C SER A 260 6.78 15.67 -6.16
N SER A 261 5.64 14.99 -6.33
CA SER A 261 4.65 15.30 -7.35
C SER A 261 4.03 16.69 -7.18
N SER A 262 3.72 17.07 -5.93
CA SER A 262 3.18 18.40 -5.64
C SER A 262 4.16 19.52 -5.94
N ASN A 263 5.46 19.33 -5.66
CA ASN A 263 6.49 20.28 -6.07
C ASN A 263 6.62 20.38 -7.59
N VAL A 264 6.69 19.25 -8.31
CA VAL A 264 6.83 19.23 -9.79
C VAL A 264 5.66 19.93 -10.47
N VAL A 265 4.44 19.66 -10.02
CA VAL A 265 3.24 20.27 -10.60
C VAL A 265 3.18 21.78 -10.33
N LEU A 266 3.56 22.22 -9.13
CA LEU A 266 3.63 23.64 -8.81
C LEU A 266 4.71 24.37 -9.62
N LEU A 267 5.88 23.74 -9.79
CA LEU A 267 6.95 24.27 -10.65
C LEU A 267 6.46 24.46 -12.09
N SER A 268 5.80 23.46 -12.66
CA SER A 268 5.24 23.51 -14.01
C SER A 268 4.20 24.65 -14.15
N ARG A 269 3.25 24.74 -13.22
CA ARG A 269 2.22 25.80 -13.22
C ARG A 269 2.77 27.21 -13.07
N GLN A 270 3.89 27.34 -12.37
CA GLN A 270 4.57 28.61 -12.17
C GLN A 270 5.49 28.98 -13.35
N GLY A 271 5.49 28.19 -14.42
CA GLY A 271 6.18 28.49 -15.67
C GLY A 271 7.66 28.13 -15.68
N ALA A 272 8.12 27.23 -14.78
CA ALA A 272 9.49 26.73 -14.83
C ALA A 272 9.71 25.98 -16.16
N SER A 273 10.58 26.50 -17.03
CA SER A 273 10.90 25.88 -18.32
C SER A 273 12.33 26.22 -18.77
N PRO A 274 13.14 25.23 -19.21
CA PRO A 274 12.83 23.80 -19.21
C PRO A 274 12.83 23.21 -17.79
N LEU A 275 11.79 22.44 -17.45
CA LEU A 275 11.69 21.68 -16.20
C LEU A 275 12.14 20.25 -16.46
N HIS A 276 13.23 19.83 -15.84
CA HIS A 276 13.72 18.45 -15.93
C HIS A 276 13.31 17.67 -14.68
N THR A 277 12.85 16.44 -14.85
CA THR A 277 12.45 15.55 -13.74
C THR A 277 13.26 14.26 -13.79
N PHE A 278 13.62 13.72 -12.63
CA PHE A 278 14.53 12.57 -12.51
C PHE A 278 13.94 11.49 -11.61
N THR A 279 13.90 10.25 -12.12
CA THR A 279 13.41 9.07 -11.40
C THR A 279 14.37 7.89 -11.57
N VAL A 280 14.53 7.11 -10.51
CA VAL A 280 15.39 5.92 -10.50
C VAL A 280 14.55 4.72 -10.13
N GLY A 281 14.66 3.65 -10.92
CA GLY A 281 14.07 2.35 -10.61
C GLY A 281 15.13 1.25 -10.50
N LEU A 282 14.72 0.06 -10.10
CA LEU A 282 15.53 -1.16 -10.03
C LEU A 282 15.30 -2.00 -11.29
N ALA A 283 16.39 -2.35 -11.98
CA ALA A 283 16.33 -3.14 -13.21
C ALA A 283 15.76 -4.55 -12.97
N ASP A 284 16.12 -5.18 -11.85
CA ASP A 284 15.71 -6.55 -11.50
C ASP A 284 14.21 -6.68 -11.20
N PHE A 285 13.49 -5.56 -11.09
CA PHE A 285 12.05 -5.48 -10.82
C PHE A 285 11.32 -4.60 -11.85
N GLU A 286 11.88 -4.47 -13.06
CA GLU A 286 11.25 -3.67 -14.12
C GLU A 286 9.85 -4.22 -14.45
N GLY A 287 8.83 -3.36 -14.38
CA GLY A 287 7.42 -3.73 -14.58
C GLY A 287 6.66 -4.11 -13.30
N ASP A 288 7.34 -4.27 -12.16
CA ASP A 288 6.71 -4.52 -10.86
C ASP A 288 6.51 -3.20 -10.10
N SER A 289 5.26 -2.70 -10.08
CA SER A 289 4.88 -1.47 -9.37
C SER A 289 5.03 -1.57 -7.85
N LYS A 290 5.23 -2.77 -7.29
CA LYS A 290 5.53 -2.96 -5.87
C LYS A 290 6.93 -2.46 -5.50
N TYR A 291 7.89 -2.56 -6.42
CA TYR A 291 9.29 -2.25 -6.16
C TYR A 291 9.81 -1.04 -6.97
N ASN A 292 9.00 -0.50 -7.88
CA ASN A 292 9.39 0.60 -8.75
C ASN A 292 8.31 1.68 -8.87
N ASP A 293 8.69 2.93 -8.56
CA ASP A 293 7.80 4.09 -8.65
C ASP A 293 7.72 4.72 -10.06
N LEU A 294 8.39 4.12 -11.06
CA LEU A 294 8.54 4.66 -12.42
C LEU A 294 7.20 5.00 -13.07
N HIS A 295 6.22 4.12 -12.92
CA HIS A 295 4.90 4.30 -13.51
C HIS A 295 4.20 5.59 -13.02
N TYR A 296 4.27 5.85 -11.71
CA TYR A 296 3.68 7.03 -11.09
C TYR A 296 4.43 8.31 -11.46
N ALA A 297 5.76 8.24 -11.51
CA ALA A 297 6.58 9.36 -11.95
C ALA A 297 6.28 9.78 -13.40
N ARG A 298 6.10 8.83 -14.32
CA ARG A 298 5.74 9.10 -15.73
C ARG A 298 4.48 9.93 -15.86
N GLN A 299 3.42 9.55 -15.15
CA GLN A 299 2.13 10.24 -15.21
C GLN A 299 2.25 11.69 -14.75
N VAL A 300 2.99 11.92 -13.67
CA VAL A 300 3.22 13.27 -13.15
C VAL A 300 4.09 14.07 -14.10
N ALA A 301 5.11 13.45 -14.69
CA ALA A 301 5.99 14.10 -15.64
C ALA A 301 5.26 14.51 -16.94
N GLU A 302 4.37 13.64 -17.45
CA GLU A 302 3.50 13.91 -18.60
C GLU A 302 2.54 15.06 -18.29
N TYR A 303 1.86 15.02 -17.15
CA TYR A 303 0.96 16.10 -16.72
C TYR A 303 1.69 17.44 -16.57
N ALA A 304 2.86 17.42 -15.95
CA ALA A 304 3.70 18.59 -15.75
C ALA A 304 4.41 19.05 -17.04
N LYS A 305 4.32 18.27 -18.12
CA LYS A 305 5.04 18.46 -19.39
C LYS A 305 6.54 18.67 -19.20
N SER A 306 7.11 17.93 -18.25
CA SER A 306 8.52 18.00 -17.91
C SER A 306 9.37 17.16 -18.87
N GLN A 307 10.64 17.52 -19.01
CA GLN A 307 11.64 16.67 -19.67
C GLN A 307 12.04 15.57 -18.69
N HIS A 308 11.36 14.43 -18.78
CA HIS A 308 11.53 13.32 -17.85
C HIS A 308 12.74 12.46 -18.18
N HIS A 309 13.53 12.15 -17.16
CA HIS A 309 14.69 11.28 -17.24
C HIS A 309 14.54 10.13 -16.25
N GLU A 310 14.59 8.92 -16.78
CA GLU A 310 14.53 7.70 -15.99
C GLU A 310 15.80 6.89 -16.14
N SER A 311 16.20 6.22 -15.06
CA SER A 311 17.27 5.23 -15.10
C SER A 311 16.89 4.01 -14.27
N LEU A 312 17.07 2.84 -14.86
CA LEU A 312 17.05 1.58 -14.13
C LEU A 312 18.46 1.33 -13.58
N LEU A 313 18.53 0.96 -12.30
CA LEU A 313 19.75 0.68 -11.57
C LEU A 313 19.84 -0.83 -11.37
N SER A 314 20.91 -1.46 -11.88
CA SER A 314 21.20 -2.86 -11.63
C SER A 314 21.78 -3.07 -10.22
N THR A 315 21.71 -4.31 -9.72
CA THR A 315 22.33 -4.68 -8.43
C THR A 315 23.85 -4.36 -8.40
N ASP A 316 24.57 -4.62 -9.49
CA ASP A 316 26.01 -4.33 -9.57
C ASP A 316 26.30 -2.82 -9.52
N GLU A 317 25.51 -2.01 -10.23
CA GLU A 317 25.63 -0.55 -10.17
C GLU A 317 25.30 0.00 -8.78
N PHE A 318 24.26 -0.54 -8.14
CA PHE A 318 23.91 -0.21 -6.76
C PHE A 318 25.10 -0.42 -5.82
N LEU A 319 25.74 -1.59 -5.87
CA LEU A 319 26.91 -1.91 -5.03
C LEU A 319 28.12 -1.02 -5.35
N ASN A 320 28.32 -0.64 -6.61
CA ASN A 320 29.41 0.22 -7.05
C ASN A 320 29.23 1.71 -6.65
N ILE A 321 28.00 2.13 -6.35
CA ILE A 321 27.70 3.50 -5.90
C ILE A 321 27.98 3.67 -4.39
N ILE A 322 27.82 2.62 -3.57
CA ILE A 322 27.97 2.70 -2.10
C ILE A 322 29.29 3.37 -1.65
N PRO A 323 30.48 3.02 -2.17
CA PRO A 323 31.71 3.69 -1.74
C PRO A 323 31.72 5.19 -2.02
N GLN A 324 31.04 5.63 -3.09
CA GLN A 324 30.97 7.03 -3.51
C GLN A 324 30.03 7.83 -2.59
N THR A 325 28.92 7.24 -2.14
CA THR A 325 28.01 7.90 -1.18
C THR A 325 28.69 8.04 0.17
N VAL A 326 29.41 7.01 0.63
CA VAL A 326 30.20 7.05 1.88
C VAL A 326 31.29 8.12 1.82
N GLU A 327 32.01 8.24 0.70
CA GLU A 327 33.03 9.30 0.54
C GLU A 327 32.40 10.71 0.51
N ALA A 328 31.19 10.85 -0.05
CA ALA A 328 30.52 12.14 -0.17
C ALA A 328 30.00 12.66 1.18
N GLN A 329 29.43 11.78 2.02
CA GLN A 329 28.65 12.14 3.21
C GLN A 329 29.48 12.50 4.45
N ASP A 330 30.81 12.38 4.41
CA ASP A 330 31.74 12.86 5.44
C ASP A 330 31.59 12.31 6.87
N ASP A 331 30.51 11.61 7.17
CA ASP A 331 30.12 11.01 8.45
C ASP A 331 29.37 9.70 8.16
N LEU A 332 29.18 8.84 9.15
CA LEU A 332 28.42 7.59 8.92
C LEU A 332 26.92 7.88 8.94
N VAL A 333 26.29 7.78 7.77
CA VAL A 333 24.85 7.85 7.56
C VAL A 333 24.39 6.52 6.97
N SER A 334 23.63 5.74 7.73
CA SER A 334 23.22 4.38 7.34
C SER A 334 21.83 4.37 6.69
N GLU A 335 21.74 4.93 5.49
CA GLU A 335 20.45 5.10 4.81
C GLU A 335 20.53 4.61 3.35
N PRO A 336 19.93 3.44 3.01
CA PRO A 336 20.01 2.86 1.66
C PRO A 336 19.47 3.76 0.56
N SER A 337 18.50 4.63 0.87
CA SER A 337 17.96 5.61 -0.08
C SER A 337 19.02 6.60 -0.61
N SER A 338 20.16 6.73 0.07
CA SER A 338 21.30 7.55 -0.37
C SER A 338 21.84 7.12 -1.74
N VAL A 339 21.79 5.82 -2.07
CA VAL A 339 22.28 5.29 -3.35
C VAL A 339 21.40 5.78 -4.51
N PHE A 340 20.08 5.63 -4.36
CA PHE A 340 19.11 6.09 -5.36
C PHE A 340 19.14 7.62 -5.51
N LEU A 341 19.20 8.34 -4.39
CA LEU A 341 19.33 9.79 -4.37
C LEU A 341 20.60 10.25 -5.10
N PHE A 342 21.75 9.64 -4.81
CA PHE A 342 23.01 9.99 -5.49
C PHE A 342 22.96 9.73 -6.99
N HIS A 343 22.33 8.62 -7.42
CA HIS A 343 22.15 8.31 -8.83
C HIS A 343 21.24 9.33 -9.54
N ALA A 344 20.10 9.69 -8.92
CA ALA A 344 19.18 10.70 -9.45
C ALA A 344 19.86 12.08 -9.56
N LEU A 345 20.65 12.46 -8.55
CA LEU A 345 21.44 13.69 -8.57
C LEU A 345 22.52 13.64 -9.66
N ARG A 346 23.16 12.49 -9.90
CA ARG A 346 24.12 12.34 -11.00
C ARG A 346 23.46 12.58 -12.35
N MET A 347 22.26 12.02 -12.57
CA MET A 347 21.49 12.29 -13.79
C MET A 347 21.20 13.78 -13.96
N ALA A 348 20.81 14.48 -12.89
CA ALA A 348 20.60 15.93 -12.93
C ALA A 348 21.89 16.70 -13.28
N LYS A 349 23.04 16.27 -12.73
CA LYS A 349 24.34 16.84 -13.05
C LYS A 349 24.72 16.63 -14.52
N ASP A 350 24.46 15.44 -15.06
CA ASP A 350 24.75 15.09 -16.45
C ASP A 350 23.95 15.95 -17.44
N GLN A 351 22.77 16.42 -17.04
CA GLN A 351 21.97 17.42 -17.78
C GLN A 351 22.48 18.86 -17.63
N GLY A 352 23.62 19.08 -16.96
CA GLY A 352 24.21 20.40 -16.76
C GLY A 352 23.47 21.28 -15.75
N LEU A 353 22.55 20.70 -14.96
CA LEU A 353 21.79 21.45 -13.97
C LEU A 353 22.69 21.83 -12.78
N LYS A 354 22.27 22.90 -12.09
CA LYS A 354 22.92 23.37 -10.86
C LYS A 354 21.99 23.42 -9.66
N VAL A 355 20.68 23.31 -9.88
CA VAL A 355 19.65 23.39 -8.84
C VAL A 355 18.67 22.24 -9.03
N VAL A 356 18.34 21.56 -7.93
CA VAL A 356 17.36 20.48 -7.88
C VAL A 356 16.36 20.72 -6.74
N VAL A 357 15.08 20.58 -7.03
CA VAL A 357 14.01 20.64 -6.02
C VAL A 357 13.69 19.23 -5.54
N THR A 358 13.45 19.06 -4.24
CA THR A 358 13.14 17.77 -3.62
C THR A 358 11.88 17.84 -2.74
N GLY A 359 11.28 16.67 -2.47
CA GLY A 359 10.10 16.49 -1.62
C GLY A 359 10.39 16.25 -0.13
N GLU A 360 11.65 16.30 0.29
CA GLU A 360 12.07 16.04 1.69
C GLU A 360 11.39 16.99 2.71
N ALA A 361 11.21 16.51 3.95
CA ALA A 361 10.60 17.15 5.14
C ALA A 361 9.08 16.98 5.31
N ASN A 362 8.32 16.71 4.25
CA ASN A 362 6.87 16.76 4.37
C ASN A 362 6.32 15.58 5.18
N ASP A 363 6.80 14.36 4.93
CA ASP A 363 6.42 13.18 5.70
C ASP A 363 6.67 13.37 7.21
N GLU A 364 7.82 13.92 7.60
CA GLU A 364 8.13 14.10 9.01
C GLU A 364 7.29 15.21 9.67
N LEU A 365 6.85 16.23 8.91
CA LEU A 365 5.97 17.31 9.40
C LEU A 365 4.50 16.88 9.46
N CYS A 366 4.03 16.13 8.46
CA CYS A 366 2.64 15.71 8.31
C CYS A 366 2.33 14.38 9.00
N CYS A 367 3.34 13.69 9.54
CA CYS A 367 3.29 12.28 9.86
C CYS A 367 2.93 11.51 8.58
N GLY A 368 3.91 11.17 7.75
CA GLY A 368 3.76 10.32 6.57
C GLY A 368 4.11 8.84 6.83
N HIS A 369 4.82 8.55 7.92
CA HIS A 369 5.24 7.20 8.24
C HIS A 369 4.18 6.45 9.07
N GLY A 370 3.51 5.47 8.47
CA GLY A 370 2.42 4.67 9.05
C GLY A 370 2.61 4.18 10.50
N GLY A 371 3.86 3.96 10.93
CA GLY A 371 4.19 3.55 12.30
C GLY A 371 3.97 4.61 13.38
N MET A 372 3.92 5.90 13.05
CA MET A 372 3.85 6.97 14.05
C MET A 372 2.54 6.97 14.82
N VAL A 373 1.42 6.76 14.13
CA VAL A 373 0.09 6.67 14.75
C VAL A 373 0.03 5.47 15.72
N ALA A 374 0.53 4.30 15.30
CA ALA A 374 0.60 3.13 16.16
C ALA A 374 1.46 3.36 17.43
N ILE A 375 2.52 4.17 17.33
CA ILE A 375 3.34 4.55 18.48
C ILE A 375 2.55 5.50 19.40
N ARG A 376 1.91 6.54 18.86
CA ARG A 376 1.03 7.43 19.64
C ARG A 376 -0.04 6.66 20.41
N ASP A 377 -0.70 5.71 19.76
CA ASP A 377 -1.79 4.94 20.37
C ASP A 377 -1.25 3.94 21.39
N GLY A 378 -0.09 3.32 21.11
CA GLY A 378 0.65 2.55 22.10
C GLY A 378 1.06 3.37 23.33
N TYR A 379 1.45 4.63 23.15
CA TYR A 379 1.78 5.53 24.25
C TYR A 379 0.56 5.76 25.16
N LYS A 380 -0.59 6.10 24.57
CA LYS A 380 -1.84 6.32 25.31
C LYS A 380 -2.34 5.05 26.00
N ALA A 381 -2.42 3.94 25.27
CA ALA A 381 -3.07 2.72 25.74
C ALA A 381 -2.19 1.88 26.69
N ARG A 382 -0.86 1.89 26.51
CA ARG A 382 0.07 0.98 27.22
C ARG A 382 1.06 1.73 28.10
N TRP A 383 1.69 2.77 27.57
CA TRP A 383 2.74 3.49 28.29
C TRP A 383 2.20 4.36 29.44
N GLN A 384 1.19 5.18 29.20
CA GLN A 384 0.64 6.06 30.24
C GLN A 384 0.11 5.29 31.46
N PRO A 385 -0.65 4.18 31.32
CA PRO A 385 -1.04 3.36 32.46
C PRO A 385 0.16 2.73 33.17
N LEU A 386 1.16 2.25 32.43
CA LEU A 386 2.37 1.66 32.99
C LEU A 386 3.12 2.68 33.87
N MET A 387 3.27 3.92 33.41
CA MET A 387 3.96 4.99 34.14
C MET A 387 3.22 5.43 35.43
N ARG A 388 1.94 5.07 35.60
CA ARG A 388 1.20 5.29 36.87
C ARG A 388 1.60 4.31 37.97
N LEU A 389 2.26 3.20 37.63
CA LEU A 389 2.74 2.23 38.62
C LEU A 389 3.98 2.76 39.36
N PRO A 390 4.11 2.48 40.68
CA PRO A 390 5.31 2.83 41.42
C PRO A 390 6.59 2.28 40.78
N ARG A 391 7.69 3.05 40.80
CA ARG A 391 8.99 2.66 40.23
C ARG A 391 9.44 1.23 40.61
N PRO A 392 9.31 0.75 41.86
CA PRO A 392 9.70 -0.62 42.22
C PRO A 392 8.93 -1.71 41.47
N VAL A 393 7.64 -1.47 41.19
CA VAL A 393 6.78 -2.42 40.45
C VAL A 393 7.21 -2.48 38.98
N ARG A 394 7.47 -1.32 38.37
CA ARG A 394 8.01 -1.23 37.01
C ARG A 394 9.38 -1.89 36.91
N GLY A 395 10.25 -1.69 37.90
CA GLY A 395 11.57 -2.33 37.99
C GLY A 395 11.51 -3.85 38.09
N ALA A 396 10.59 -4.40 38.90
CA ALA A 396 10.38 -5.84 38.98
C ALA A 396 9.84 -6.43 37.65
N ALA A 397 8.90 -5.74 37.01
CA ALA A 397 8.38 -6.14 35.70
C ALA A 397 9.49 -6.13 34.62
N ALA A 398 10.35 -5.11 34.63
CA ALA A 398 11.49 -5.02 33.73
C ALA A 398 12.53 -6.15 33.96
N ALA A 399 12.80 -6.51 35.21
CA ALA A 399 13.74 -7.58 35.55
C ALA A 399 13.24 -8.98 35.12
N LEU A 400 11.92 -9.20 35.12
CA LEU A 400 11.30 -10.45 34.68
C LEU A 400 11.01 -10.49 33.17
N ALA A 401 10.96 -9.34 32.51
CA ALA A 401 10.61 -9.23 31.08
C ALA A 401 11.46 -10.09 30.13
N PRO A 402 12.80 -10.23 30.31
CA PRO A 402 13.63 -11.07 29.43
C PRO A 402 13.24 -12.56 29.45
N LEU A 403 12.58 -13.03 30.51
CA LEU A 403 12.19 -14.44 30.69
C LEU A 403 10.85 -14.78 30.01
N VAL A 404 10.02 -13.77 29.70
CA VAL A 404 8.62 -13.96 29.27
C VAL A 404 8.35 -13.32 27.91
N THR A 405 8.96 -12.17 27.61
CA THR A 405 8.72 -11.41 26.39
C THR A 405 10.01 -10.73 25.90
N PRO A 406 10.92 -11.45 25.23
CA PRO A 406 12.22 -10.90 24.80
C PRO A 406 12.10 -9.60 23.99
N GLY A 407 11.09 -9.49 23.12
CA GLY A 407 10.84 -8.31 22.28
C GLY A 407 10.19 -7.10 22.97
N ARG A 408 9.75 -7.19 24.24
CA ARG A 408 9.15 -6.07 25.00
C ARG A 408 10.03 -5.57 26.16
N SER A 409 11.22 -6.14 26.30
CA SER A 409 12.16 -5.86 27.39
C SER A 409 12.59 -4.38 27.45
N ASP A 410 12.86 -3.73 26.31
CA ASP A 410 13.34 -2.34 26.31
C ASP A 410 12.26 -1.33 26.72
N VAL A 411 11.01 -1.52 26.34
CA VAL A 411 9.88 -0.66 26.77
C VAL A 411 9.72 -0.74 28.28
N LEU A 412 9.67 -1.93 28.87
CA LEU A 412 9.52 -2.10 30.32
C LEU A 412 10.72 -1.57 31.09
N ARG A 413 11.94 -1.74 30.57
CA ARG A 413 13.16 -1.17 31.16
C ARG A 413 13.12 0.36 31.14
N ARG A 414 12.82 0.97 29.99
CA ARG A 414 12.66 2.43 29.90
C ARG A 414 11.61 2.92 30.89
N ALA A 415 10.51 2.18 31.06
CA ALA A 415 9.53 2.54 32.08
C ALA A 415 10.11 2.44 33.50
N ALA A 416 10.97 1.48 33.82
CA ALA A 416 11.63 1.41 35.12
C ALA A 416 12.61 2.59 35.36
N ASP A 417 13.27 3.04 34.30
CA ASP A 417 14.28 4.11 34.31
C ASP A 417 13.68 5.53 34.10
N ASP A 418 12.36 5.65 33.95
CA ASP A 418 11.65 6.85 33.48
C ASP A 418 12.21 7.44 32.16
N GLY A 419 12.60 6.55 31.24
CA GLY A 419 12.99 6.87 29.87
C GLY A 419 11.81 7.24 28.96
N GLU A 420 12.09 7.60 27.71
CA GLU A 420 11.09 8.03 26.72
C GLU A 420 10.56 6.88 25.85
N TYR A 421 9.28 6.90 25.49
CA TYR A 421 8.61 5.79 24.79
C TYR A 421 8.89 5.73 23.28
N PHE A 422 8.78 6.86 22.57
CA PHE A 422 8.91 6.96 21.11
C PHE A 422 10.19 6.29 20.59
N TRP A 423 11.31 6.56 21.26
CA TRP A 423 12.63 6.08 20.89
C TRP A 423 12.88 4.59 21.17
N SER A 424 11.89 3.84 21.65
CA SER A 424 11.95 2.36 21.66
C SER A 424 11.64 1.73 20.30
N TYR A 425 11.10 2.50 19.34
CA TYR A 425 10.69 2.03 18.01
C TYR A 425 11.58 2.51 16.85
N GLU A 426 12.41 3.52 17.07
CA GLU A 426 13.22 4.23 16.05
C GLU A 426 14.73 3.98 16.19
N VAL A 427 15.13 2.98 16.99
CA VAL A 427 16.55 2.68 17.24
C VAL A 427 16.95 1.36 16.61
N ALA A 428 18.12 1.31 15.98
CA ALA A 428 18.64 0.08 15.43
C ALA A 428 18.93 -0.93 16.55
N TRP A 429 19.72 -0.51 17.54
CA TRP A 429 20.06 -1.31 18.70
C TRP A 429 19.53 -0.68 19.97
N ALA A 430 18.76 -1.44 20.75
CA ALA A 430 18.30 -1.00 22.05
C ALA A 430 19.52 -0.72 22.95
N GLN A 431 19.46 0.38 23.72
CA GLN A 431 20.54 0.74 24.65
C GLN A 431 20.87 -0.39 25.65
N SER A 432 19.87 -1.21 25.99
CA SER A 432 20.02 -2.40 26.83
C SER A 432 20.99 -3.45 26.26
N LEU A 433 21.20 -3.47 24.94
CA LEU A 433 22.16 -4.34 24.27
C LEU A 433 23.57 -3.76 24.28
N LEU A 434 23.75 -2.44 24.46
CA LEU A 434 25.07 -1.80 24.38
C LEU A 434 26.11 -2.43 25.32
N PRO A 435 25.83 -2.73 26.61
CA PRO A 435 26.81 -3.38 27.48
C PRO A 435 27.28 -4.76 27.01
N SER A 436 26.51 -5.43 26.14
CA SER A 436 26.85 -6.73 25.54
C SER A 436 27.65 -6.62 24.23
N VAL A 437 27.67 -5.45 23.59
CA VAL A 437 28.34 -5.25 22.30
C VAL A 437 29.55 -4.31 22.36
N ILE A 438 29.65 -3.46 23.39
CA ILE A 438 30.80 -2.58 23.60
C ILE A 438 31.58 -2.99 24.84
N SER A 439 32.88 -2.64 24.90
CA SER A 439 33.72 -3.00 26.04
C SER A 439 33.27 -2.28 27.33
N PRO A 440 33.47 -2.89 28.52
CA PRO A 440 33.14 -2.26 29.80
C PRO A 440 33.83 -0.90 30.00
N GLU A 441 35.06 -0.74 29.48
CA GLU A 441 35.81 0.52 29.56
C GLU A 441 35.15 1.60 28.70
N LEU A 442 34.67 1.26 27.50
CA LEU A 442 33.94 2.19 26.64
C LEU A 442 32.57 2.53 27.25
N TRP A 443 31.85 1.53 27.76
CA TRP A 443 30.58 1.73 28.46
C TRP A 443 30.73 2.71 29.62
N ALA A 444 31.76 2.57 30.45
CA ALA A 444 32.04 3.47 31.57
C ALA A 444 32.29 4.92 31.12
N ARG A 445 33.00 5.13 29.98
CA ARG A 445 33.25 6.47 29.42
C ARG A 445 31.99 7.11 28.85
N CYS A 446 31.07 6.33 28.30
CA CYS A 446 29.85 6.84 27.67
C CYS A 446 28.73 7.19 28.64
N GLN A 447 28.83 6.81 29.93
CA GLN A 447 27.74 7.01 30.92
C GLN A 447 27.27 8.47 31.06
N ALA A 448 28.16 9.45 30.82
CA ALA A 448 27.84 10.87 30.94
C ALA A 448 27.01 11.42 29.76
N GLU A 449 27.03 10.78 28.60
CA GLU A 449 26.37 11.23 27.37
C GLU A 449 25.69 10.07 26.64
N LEU A 450 24.89 9.28 27.37
CA LEU A 450 24.14 8.17 26.78
C LEU A 450 23.09 8.68 25.77
N PRO A 451 22.71 7.88 24.75
CA PRO A 451 21.64 8.22 23.79
C PRO A 451 20.37 8.82 24.43
N GLU A 452 19.97 8.32 25.58
CA GLU A 452 18.80 8.75 26.36
C GLU A 452 18.93 10.18 26.87
N THR A 453 20.15 10.65 27.13
CA THR A 453 20.38 12.04 27.56
C THR A 453 20.02 13.03 26.46
N ILE A 454 20.23 12.65 25.19
CA ILE A 454 19.89 13.44 24.00
C ILE A 454 18.37 13.46 23.83
N VAL A 455 17.74 12.29 23.92
CA VAL A 455 16.28 12.15 23.87
C VAL A 455 15.58 12.97 24.97
N ALA A 456 16.08 12.86 26.21
CA ALA A 456 15.53 13.56 27.36
C ALA A 456 15.72 15.09 27.25
N ARG A 457 16.77 15.56 26.57
CA ARG A 457 16.96 17.00 26.29
C ARG A 457 15.81 17.55 25.44
N ASN A 458 15.44 16.86 24.37
CA ASN A 458 14.33 17.27 23.51
C ASN A 458 12.99 17.19 24.24
N ARG A 459 12.80 16.16 25.06
CA ARG A 459 11.60 16.04 25.89
C ARG A 459 11.45 17.20 26.86
N ARG A 460 12.52 17.55 27.59
CA ARG A 460 12.51 18.72 28.50
C ARG A 460 12.22 20.03 27.78
N ARG A 461 12.76 20.24 26.58
CA ARG A 461 12.46 21.43 25.76
C ARG A 461 10.99 21.48 25.37
N PHE A 462 10.45 20.37 24.89
CA PHE A 462 9.04 20.26 24.53
C PHE A 462 8.13 20.52 25.74
N ASP A 463 8.40 19.91 26.90
CA ASP A 463 7.61 20.10 28.11
C ASP A 463 7.70 21.54 28.65
N ALA A 464 8.87 22.19 28.55
CA ALA A 464 9.10 23.57 29.00
C ALA A 464 8.41 24.62 28.12
N SER A 465 7.99 24.27 26.90
CA SER A 465 7.35 25.19 25.96
C SER A 465 5.96 25.66 26.40
N GLY A 466 5.37 25.05 27.43
CA GLY A 466 4.05 25.42 27.96
C GLY A 466 2.87 24.94 27.12
N HIS A 467 3.13 24.14 26.07
CA HIS A 467 2.11 23.56 25.18
C HIS A 467 1.42 22.31 25.78
N ALA A 468 0.87 22.43 26.99
CA ALA A 468 0.32 21.32 27.77
C ALA A 468 -0.92 20.61 27.15
N LYS A 469 -1.45 21.11 26.03
CA LYS A 469 -2.61 20.54 25.32
C LYS A 469 -2.26 19.67 24.10
N ARG A 470 -0.98 19.53 23.76
CA ARG A 470 -0.55 18.84 22.53
C ARG A 470 -0.52 17.33 22.65
N ASP A 471 -0.78 16.67 21.52
CA ASP A 471 -0.78 15.23 21.41
C ASP A 471 0.65 14.67 21.46
N TYR A 472 0.81 13.40 21.81
CA TYR A 472 2.12 12.75 21.79
C TYR A 472 2.74 12.73 20.39
N LEU A 473 1.91 12.73 19.35
CA LEU A 473 2.34 12.85 17.96
C LEU A 473 3.09 14.15 17.68
N ASP A 474 2.68 15.27 18.29
CA ASP A 474 3.35 16.56 18.13
C ASP A 474 4.77 16.52 18.71
N TYR A 475 4.96 15.84 19.85
CA TYR A 475 6.29 15.59 20.41
C TYR A 475 7.15 14.75 19.47
N MET A 476 6.58 13.72 18.85
CA MET A 476 7.32 12.85 17.92
C MET A 476 7.81 13.64 16.70
N ILE A 477 6.93 14.45 16.07
CA ILE A 477 7.30 15.35 14.97
C ILE A 477 8.44 16.27 15.40
N TYR A 478 8.30 16.94 16.55
CA TYR A 478 9.33 17.83 17.07
C TYR A 478 10.67 17.12 17.27
N ALA A 479 10.65 15.93 17.89
CA ALA A 479 11.84 15.17 18.20
C ALA A 479 12.58 14.67 16.94
N MET A 480 11.84 14.34 15.87
CA MET A 480 12.40 13.98 14.57
C MET A 480 12.99 15.18 13.85
N MET A 481 12.25 16.30 13.80
CA MET A 481 12.64 17.53 13.13
C MET A 481 13.92 18.16 13.70
N MET A 482 14.00 18.28 15.03
CA MET A 482 14.88 19.29 15.63
C MET A 482 16.26 18.84 16.09
N ASP A 483 16.55 17.55 16.31
CA ASP A 483 17.87 17.20 16.86
C ASP A 483 18.41 15.79 16.53
N ASN A 484 17.61 14.83 16.06
CA ASN A 484 18.08 13.43 16.01
C ASN A 484 17.98 12.74 14.64
N TYR A 485 16.90 12.95 13.89
CA TYR A 485 16.64 12.17 12.68
C TYR A 485 16.70 13.05 11.43
N PHE A 486 15.78 14.00 11.29
CA PHE A 486 15.58 14.72 10.04
C PHE A 486 16.79 15.57 9.62
N GLY A 487 17.19 16.52 10.48
CA GLY A 487 18.31 17.43 10.18
C GLY A 487 19.70 16.77 10.18
N ASN A 488 19.85 15.54 10.69
CA ASN A 488 21.15 14.85 10.81
C ASN A 488 21.28 13.59 9.94
N LEU A 489 20.18 13.05 9.42
CA LEU A 489 20.14 11.90 8.51
C LEU A 489 19.64 12.31 7.11
N MET A 490 18.45 12.91 7.02
CA MET A 490 17.75 13.16 5.76
C MET A 490 18.28 14.40 5.03
N LEU A 491 18.40 15.53 5.74
CA LEU A 491 18.97 16.75 5.13
C LEU A 491 20.49 16.66 4.95
N SER A 492 21.20 15.87 5.79
CA SER A 492 22.65 15.67 5.67
C SER A 492 23.01 14.88 4.42
N LYS A 493 22.33 13.74 4.15
CA LYS A 493 22.55 12.97 2.92
C LYS A 493 22.26 13.84 1.69
N LEU A 494 21.16 14.59 1.71
CA LEU A 494 20.77 15.43 0.57
C LEU A 494 21.81 16.52 0.27
N ASP A 495 22.19 17.32 1.27
CA ASP A 495 23.13 18.42 1.09
C ASP A 495 24.49 17.94 0.62
N LEU A 496 25.04 16.91 1.28
CA LEU A 496 26.41 16.44 1.02
C LEU A 496 26.52 15.67 -0.31
N LEU A 497 25.54 14.82 -0.65
CA LEU A 497 25.51 14.10 -1.92
C LEU A 497 25.34 15.06 -3.10
N ALA A 498 24.45 16.04 -3.00
CA ALA A 498 24.26 17.04 -4.05
C ALA A 498 25.51 17.93 -4.19
N SER A 499 26.11 18.33 -3.07
CA SER A 499 27.35 19.12 -3.05
C SER A 499 28.53 18.39 -3.70
N ARG A 500 28.63 17.08 -3.53
CA ARG A 500 29.68 16.27 -4.20
C ARG A 500 29.62 16.36 -5.73
N LEU A 501 28.44 16.64 -6.28
CA LEU A 501 28.16 16.78 -7.70
C LEU A 501 28.05 18.26 -8.14
N GLY A 502 28.26 19.21 -7.22
CA GLY A 502 28.08 20.64 -7.50
C GLY A 502 26.64 21.00 -7.87
N LEU A 503 25.68 20.43 -7.13
CA LEU A 503 24.24 20.67 -7.28
C LEU A 503 23.66 21.28 -6.01
N GLU A 504 22.66 22.14 -6.19
CA GLU A 504 21.90 22.80 -5.14
C GLU A 504 20.54 22.18 -4.86
N PRO A 505 20.40 21.42 -3.75
CA PRO A 505 19.09 20.99 -3.30
C PRO A 505 18.33 22.17 -2.70
N ARG A 506 17.07 22.31 -3.11
CA ARG A 506 16.09 23.24 -2.54
C ARG A 506 14.89 22.45 -2.02
N CYS A 507 14.61 22.57 -0.74
CA CYS A 507 13.50 21.89 -0.07
C CYS A 507 12.34 22.88 0.23
N PRO A 508 11.22 22.86 -0.51
CA PRO A 508 10.05 23.71 -0.25
C PRO A 508 9.46 23.52 1.14
N PHE A 509 9.35 22.28 1.60
CA PHE A 509 8.73 21.96 2.89
C PHE A 509 9.56 22.37 4.10
N THR A 510 10.82 22.80 3.90
CA THR A 510 11.64 23.40 4.96
C THR A 510 11.47 24.92 5.05
N GLU A 511 10.53 25.54 4.32
CA GLU A 511 10.19 26.95 4.51
C GLU A 511 9.72 27.14 5.96
N PRO A 512 10.30 28.08 6.74
CA PRO A 512 9.93 28.26 8.14
C PRO A 512 8.45 28.52 8.36
N ALA A 513 7.80 29.30 7.48
CA ALA A 513 6.37 29.57 7.59
C ALA A 513 5.50 28.33 7.34
N TYR A 514 5.88 27.51 6.36
CA TYR A 514 5.21 26.23 6.08
C TYR A 514 5.41 25.25 7.23
N ALA A 515 6.66 25.02 7.66
CA ALA A 515 6.99 24.08 8.73
C ALA A 515 6.30 24.45 10.05
N HIS A 516 6.34 25.73 10.43
CA HIS A 516 5.60 26.24 11.59
C HIS A 516 4.10 25.98 11.47
N TRP A 517 3.52 26.33 10.33
CA TRP A 517 2.09 26.15 10.10
C TRP A 517 1.67 24.70 10.20
N VAL A 518 2.31 23.82 9.43
CA VAL A 518 1.99 22.39 9.37
C VAL A 518 2.22 21.73 10.73
N TYR A 519 3.29 22.06 11.43
CA TYR A 519 3.52 21.57 12.77
C TYR A 519 2.38 21.94 13.73
N ASN A 520 1.83 23.16 13.61
CA ASN A 520 0.70 23.63 14.41
C ASN A 520 -0.68 23.11 13.95
N VAL A 521 -0.79 22.43 12.80
CA VAL A 521 -2.07 21.78 12.40
C VAL A 521 -2.42 20.71 13.44
N PRO A 522 -3.66 20.69 13.98
CA PRO A 522 -4.09 19.69 14.95
C PRO A 522 -3.80 18.26 14.49
N ALA A 523 -3.29 17.43 15.41
CA ALA A 523 -2.97 16.03 15.14
C ALA A 523 -4.17 15.23 14.61
N THR A 524 -5.39 15.60 14.99
CA THR A 524 -6.65 15.02 14.49
C THR A 524 -6.82 15.14 12.98
N PHE A 525 -6.42 16.28 12.39
CA PHE A 525 -6.44 16.45 10.95
C PHE A 525 -5.30 15.71 10.26
N LYS A 526 -4.14 15.55 10.93
CA LYS A 526 -2.98 14.81 10.37
C LYS A 526 -3.14 13.29 10.35
N SER A 527 -4.00 12.72 11.20
CA SER A 527 -4.00 11.27 11.52
C SER A 527 -5.38 10.61 11.57
N ARG A 528 -6.28 11.04 10.69
CA ARG A 528 -7.65 10.51 10.59
C ARG A 528 -7.68 9.16 9.86
N ASP A 529 -8.51 8.23 10.33
CA ASP A 529 -8.79 6.91 9.72
C ASP A 529 -7.58 5.97 9.57
N GLY A 530 -6.60 6.03 10.49
CA GLY A 530 -5.41 5.17 10.46
C GLY A 530 -4.38 5.55 9.38
N TRP A 531 -4.64 6.61 8.60
CA TRP A 531 -3.72 7.14 7.61
C TRP A 531 -2.76 8.15 8.21
N VAL A 532 -1.53 8.09 7.70
CA VAL A 532 -0.42 8.94 8.12
C VAL A 532 -0.08 9.72 6.85
N ALA A 533 -0.78 10.85 6.67
CA ALA A 533 -0.49 12.03 5.82
C ALA A 533 -1.78 12.85 5.60
N GLY A 534 -2.41 13.32 6.67
CA GLY A 534 -3.69 14.06 6.65
C GLY A 534 -3.63 15.52 6.21
N LEU A 535 -2.86 15.87 5.18
CA LEU A 535 -3.07 17.10 4.39
C LEU A 535 -3.00 16.86 2.86
N PRO A 536 -3.67 15.84 2.26
CA PRO A 536 -3.66 15.63 0.80
C PRO A 536 -4.29 16.78 0.00
N HIS A 537 -4.94 17.72 0.69
CA HIS A 537 -5.69 18.80 0.09
C HIS A 537 -4.86 20.08 -0.15
N ALA A 538 -3.58 20.12 0.20
CA ALA A 538 -2.74 21.31 0.00
C ALA A 538 -2.36 21.56 -1.49
N CYS A 539 -2.82 20.73 -2.43
CA CYS A 539 -2.76 21.02 -3.87
C CYS A 539 -3.98 20.42 -4.61
N PRO A 540 -5.15 21.10 -4.66
CA PRO A 540 -6.31 20.62 -5.37
C PRO A 540 -6.16 20.92 -6.86
N GLY A 541 -6.62 19.95 -7.64
CA GLY A 541 -6.81 20.07 -9.08
C GLY A 541 -5.56 19.94 -9.93
N ALA A 542 -4.36 19.82 -9.35
CA ALA A 542 -3.10 19.77 -10.12
C ALA A 542 -2.46 18.40 -10.02
N VAL A 543 -2.02 18.07 -8.81
CA VAL A 543 -1.57 16.73 -8.46
C VAL A 543 -2.74 15.78 -8.60
N ARG A 544 -3.98 16.14 -8.25
CA ARG A 544 -5.16 15.28 -8.51
C ARG A 544 -5.45 14.99 -9.99
N ARG A 545 -4.96 15.80 -10.93
CA ARG A 545 -5.07 15.51 -12.38
C ARG A 545 -3.92 14.61 -12.89
N ALA A 546 -2.84 14.47 -12.13
CA ALA A 546 -1.72 13.55 -12.40
C ALA A 546 -1.78 12.26 -11.54
N ALA A 547 -2.26 12.40 -10.30
CA ALA A 547 -2.45 11.40 -9.25
C ALA A 547 -3.88 10.83 -9.24
N GLY A 548 -4.76 11.34 -10.10
CA GLY A 548 -5.89 10.55 -10.60
C GLY A 548 -5.45 9.30 -11.37
N HIS A 549 -4.12 9.08 -11.53
CA HIS A 549 -3.49 7.85 -11.97
C HIS A 549 -2.46 7.24 -10.98
N VAL A 550 -2.23 7.86 -9.81
CA VAL A 550 -1.24 7.40 -8.81
C VAL A 550 -1.96 6.83 -7.59
N GLY A 551 -2.13 5.51 -7.57
CA GLY A 551 -2.61 4.77 -6.41
C GLY A 551 -1.71 5.00 -5.19
N ALA A 552 -2.31 5.35 -4.06
CA ALA A 552 -1.63 5.36 -2.78
C ALA A 552 -1.34 3.91 -2.34
N ALA A 553 -0.16 3.40 -2.66
CA ALA A 553 0.37 2.15 -2.13
C ALA A 553 1.81 2.38 -1.68
N GLY A 554 2.09 2.18 -0.39
CA GLY A 554 3.45 2.31 0.11
C GLY A 554 3.64 2.37 1.63
N ALA A 555 2.80 1.73 2.44
CA ALA A 555 3.11 1.50 3.86
C ALA A 555 2.35 0.31 4.47
N ALA A 556 2.36 -0.86 3.82
CA ALA A 556 1.93 -2.11 4.46
C ALA A 556 3.16 -2.88 4.96
N ARG A 557 3.26 -3.02 6.29
CA ARG A 557 4.26 -3.88 6.96
C ARG A 557 3.81 -5.34 6.89
N ASP A 558 4.55 -6.18 6.16
CA ASP A 558 4.60 -7.61 6.44
C ASP A 558 5.56 -7.87 7.62
N ARG A 559 5.05 -8.51 8.67
CA ARG A 559 5.83 -8.95 9.83
C ARG A 559 6.64 -10.20 9.47
N VAL A 560 7.97 -10.12 9.49
CA VAL A 560 8.84 -11.30 9.54
C VAL A 560 9.45 -11.42 10.94
N HIS A 561 9.16 -12.52 11.64
CA HIS A 561 9.89 -12.93 12.84
C HIS A 561 11.18 -13.70 12.46
N PRO A 562 12.24 -13.65 13.29
CA PRO A 562 13.60 -13.97 12.88
C PRO A 562 13.90 -15.48 12.89
N ALA A 563 14.47 -16.00 11.81
CA ALA A 563 15.10 -17.32 11.78
C ALA A 563 16.56 -17.21 12.28
N GLY A 564 16.87 -17.95 13.35
CA GLY A 564 18.24 -18.17 13.83
C GLY A 564 18.94 -19.34 13.12
N PRO A 565 20.26 -19.53 13.31
CA PRO A 565 21.20 -19.81 12.21
C PRO A 565 21.83 -21.21 12.22
N ALA A 566 22.37 -21.64 11.07
CA ALA A 566 23.49 -22.59 11.00
C ALA A 566 24.37 -22.38 9.74
N PRO A 567 25.71 -22.51 9.80
CA PRO A 567 26.65 -22.01 8.80
C PRO A 567 27.39 -23.17 8.06
N PRO A 568 28.55 -22.99 7.37
CA PRO A 568 28.68 -23.26 5.93
C PRO A 568 29.71 -24.35 5.57
N ARG A 569 29.72 -24.84 4.31
CA ARG A 569 30.92 -25.43 3.68
C ARG A 569 30.98 -25.16 2.16
N HIS A 570 31.89 -24.28 1.77
CA HIS A 570 32.64 -24.31 0.50
C HIS A 570 33.74 -25.41 0.55
N PRO A 571 34.59 -25.66 -0.48
CA PRO A 571 34.73 -25.00 -1.80
C PRO A 571 34.93 -25.94 -3.02
N GLY A 572 34.82 -25.37 -4.23
CA GLY A 572 35.96 -25.37 -5.19
C GLY A 572 35.94 -26.32 -6.40
N GLY A 573 35.86 -25.71 -7.59
CA GLY A 573 36.80 -26.04 -8.69
C GLY A 573 36.22 -26.51 -10.03
N PRO A 574 36.90 -26.26 -11.16
CA PRO A 574 36.30 -25.65 -12.36
C PRO A 574 36.47 -26.49 -13.65
N ALA A 575 35.76 -26.17 -14.75
CA ALA A 575 36.25 -26.48 -16.11
C ALA A 575 35.59 -25.68 -17.25
N ARG A 576 36.40 -25.37 -18.27
CA ARG A 576 36.17 -24.55 -19.47
C ARG A 576 35.61 -25.34 -20.68
N CYS A 577 35.00 -24.58 -21.60
CA CYS A 577 34.75 -24.71 -23.07
C CYS A 577 34.83 -26.05 -23.85
N PRO A 578 34.03 -26.19 -24.95
CA PRO A 578 33.81 -27.44 -25.71
C PRO A 578 34.81 -27.61 -26.90
N PRO A 579 34.91 -28.80 -27.56
CA PRO A 579 34.00 -29.18 -28.66
C PRO A 579 33.68 -30.70 -28.81
N ALA A 580 32.74 -30.98 -29.72
CA ALA A 580 32.26 -32.28 -30.27
C ALA A 580 33.39 -33.18 -30.88
N PRO A 581 33.16 -34.40 -31.45
CA PRO A 581 31.89 -35.06 -31.83
C PRO A 581 31.79 -36.62 -31.67
N ARG A 582 30.58 -37.14 -31.99
CA ARG A 582 30.26 -38.46 -32.62
C ARG A 582 30.82 -39.75 -32.00
N ALA A 583 29.91 -40.61 -31.50
CA ALA A 583 29.61 -41.94 -32.07
C ALA A 583 28.63 -42.72 -31.17
N ARG A 584 27.43 -43.03 -31.70
CA ARG A 584 26.72 -44.30 -31.43
C ARG A 584 27.59 -45.44 -32.03
N PRO A 585 27.48 -46.74 -31.64
CA PRO A 585 26.18 -47.42 -31.54
C PRO A 585 26.10 -48.72 -30.67
N GLN A 586 24.92 -49.38 -30.77
CA GLN A 586 24.63 -50.82 -30.62
C GLN A 586 24.33 -51.38 -29.21
N HIS A 587 23.06 -51.78 -28.96
CA HIS A 587 22.51 -53.17 -28.95
C HIS A 587 22.65 -53.80 -27.55
N GLN A 588 21.72 -54.50 -26.91
CA GLN A 588 20.52 -55.32 -27.21
C GLN A 588 19.69 -55.33 -25.90
N ALA A 589 18.36 -55.15 -25.90
CA ALA A 589 17.31 -56.18 -25.98
C ALA A 589 17.42 -57.32 -24.94
N VAL A 590 16.39 -57.47 -24.09
CA VAL A 590 15.43 -58.61 -24.02
C VAL A 590 14.72 -58.66 -22.65
N ASP A 591 13.39 -58.51 -22.71
CA ASP A 591 12.25 -59.15 -22.01
C ASP A 591 12.32 -59.71 -20.58
N GLY A 592 11.18 -59.57 -19.88
CA GLY A 592 10.71 -60.60 -18.93
C GLY A 592 9.77 -60.12 -17.83
N ASP A 593 8.47 -60.27 -18.05
CA ASP A 593 7.36 -60.13 -17.09
C ASP A 593 7.48 -61.04 -15.84
N GLY A 594 6.81 -60.66 -14.74
CA GLY A 594 6.28 -61.66 -13.79
C GLY A 594 6.06 -61.26 -12.32
N VAL A 595 4.80 -60.93 -11.98
CA VAL A 595 3.98 -61.38 -10.82
C VAL A 595 4.46 -61.18 -9.35
N GLU A 596 3.53 -60.65 -8.53
CA GLU A 596 3.46 -60.45 -7.06
C GLU A 596 3.64 -61.72 -6.15
N PRO A 597 3.33 -61.71 -4.82
CA PRO A 597 3.87 -60.95 -3.66
C PRO A 597 4.25 -61.91 -2.48
N LEU A 598 4.74 -61.39 -1.33
CA LEU A 598 4.40 -61.83 0.06
C LEU A 598 5.40 -61.35 1.16
N ALA A 599 4.82 -61.04 2.33
CA ALA A 599 5.32 -61.23 3.71
C ALA A 599 6.07 -60.10 4.48
N HIS A 600 5.38 -59.57 5.50
CA HIS A 600 5.87 -59.08 6.81
C HIS A 600 6.62 -60.19 7.63
N PRO A 601 7.23 -60.01 8.84
CA PRO A 601 6.97 -58.98 9.91
C PRO A 601 8.13 -58.58 10.90
N VAL A 602 7.80 -57.69 11.88
CA VAL A 602 8.07 -57.80 13.36
C VAL A 602 9.26 -57.09 14.13
N HIS A 603 8.85 -56.24 15.11
CA HIS A 603 9.28 -55.95 16.53
C HIS A 603 10.46 -55.07 17.07
N ARG A 604 10.10 -54.42 18.23
CA ARG A 604 10.80 -54.01 19.51
C ARG A 604 11.19 -52.53 19.67
N ILE A 605 10.80 -51.70 20.67
CA ILE A 605 10.45 -51.73 22.13
C ILE A 605 11.61 -51.35 23.11
N GLN A 606 11.31 -50.37 24.00
CA GLN A 606 11.86 -49.99 25.35
C GLN A 606 13.20 -49.23 25.47
N GLY A 607 13.43 -48.25 26.37
CA GLY A 607 12.66 -47.60 27.45
C GLY A 607 13.59 -46.90 28.50
N VAL A 608 13.02 -46.13 29.47
CA VAL A 608 13.44 -45.92 30.91
C VAL A 608 13.69 -44.46 31.46
N ALA A 609 12.76 -44.03 32.35
CA ALA A 609 12.80 -43.40 33.71
C ALA A 609 13.10 -41.90 34.07
N MET A 610 12.39 -41.49 35.17
CA MET A 610 12.13 -40.21 35.88
C MET A 610 13.09 -39.92 37.10
N PRO A 611 13.10 -38.74 37.82
CA PRO A 611 12.11 -38.33 38.89
C PRO A 611 11.80 -36.80 39.12
N THR A 612 10.72 -36.58 39.91
CA THR A 612 9.98 -35.40 40.50
C THR A 612 10.69 -34.65 41.67
N PRO A 613 10.13 -33.67 42.48
CA PRO A 613 8.74 -33.13 42.74
C PRO A 613 8.62 -31.57 42.86
N THR A 614 7.49 -30.84 43.05
CA THR A 614 6.40 -30.82 44.08
C THR A 614 5.16 -29.95 43.67
N ALA A 615 3.96 -30.29 44.20
CA ALA A 615 2.60 -29.70 44.02
C ALA A 615 2.23 -28.59 45.07
N PRO A 616 0.97 -28.07 45.31
CA PRO A 616 -0.43 -28.39 44.86
C PRO A 616 -1.25 -27.14 44.38
N SER A 617 -2.55 -27.10 44.00
CA SER A 617 -3.80 -27.77 44.40
C SER A 617 -4.99 -27.46 43.45
N ALA A 618 -5.91 -28.42 43.21
CA ALA A 618 -7.39 -28.31 43.21
C ALA A 618 -8.06 -29.49 42.47
N THR A 619 -9.18 -29.99 43.01
CA THR A 619 -9.70 -31.35 42.83
C THR A 619 -11.20 -31.36 42.48
N ILE A 620 -11.60 -32.34 41.65
CA ILE A 620 -12.85 -33.15 41.68
C ILE A 620 -14.17 -32.51 41.17
N ALA A 621 -14.57 -32.92 39.96
CA ALA A 621 -15.94 -33.35 39.60
C ALA A 621 -15.94 -34.14 38.28
N THR A 622 -15.39 -35.36 38.27
CA THR A 622 -15.48 -36.29 37.11
C THR A 622 -15.45 -37.77 37.54
N ILE A 623 -16.24 -38.13 38.55
CA ILE A 623 -16.40 -39.54 39.02
C ILE A 623 -17.88 -39.85 39.32
N ALA A 624 -18.80 -39.48 38.42
CA ALA A 624 -20.22 -39.86 38.55
C ALA A 624 -20.85 -40.44 37.28
N ALA A 625 -20.21 -40.33 36.10
CA ALA A 625 -20.75 -40.87 34.85
C ALA A 625 -20.24 -42.29 34.51
N CYS A 626 -19.19 -42.79 35.18
CA CYS A 626 -18.58 -44.09 34.89
C CYS A 626 -19.15 -45.29 35.68
N LEU A 627 -20.13 -45.10 36.58
CA LEU A 627 -20.70 -46.20 37.37
C LEU A 627 -22.09 -46.69 36.94
N ALA A 628 -22.75 -46.03 35.98
CA ALA A 628 -24.07 -46.45 35.49
C ALA A 628 -24.01 -47.40 34.28
N CYS A 629 -22.88 -47.47 33.56
CA CYS A 629 -22.72 -48.36 32.41
C CYS A 629 -22.07 -49.71 32.74
N LEU A 630 -21.43 -49.84 33.91
CA LEU A 630 -20.70 -51.05 34.31
C LEU A 630 -21.59 -52.19 34.85
N LEU A 631 -22.90 -51.94 35.04
CA LEU A 631 -23.84 -52.92 35.61
C LEU A 631 -24.80 -53.56 34.59
N VAL A 632 -24.82 -53.11 33.33
CA VAL A 632 -25.61 -53.73 32.26
C VAL A 632 -24.76 -54.70 31.41
N CYS A 633 -23.43 -54.65 31.53
CA CYS A 633 -22.49 -55.50 30.78
C CYS A 633 -22.17 -56.87 31.41
N LEU A 634 -22.90 -57.34 32.43
CA LEU A 634 -22.59 -58.61 33.12
C LEU A 634 -23.71 -59.67 33.14
N ALA A 635 -24.79 -59.53 32.37
CA ALA A 635 -25.94 -60.45 32.49
C ALA A 635 -26.31 -61.31 31.27
N VAL A 636 -25.82 -61.08 30.04
CA VAL A 636 -26.21 -61.96 28.91
C VAL A 636 -25.05 -62.12 27.92
N GLY A 637 -24.34 -63.23 28.02
CA GLY A 637 -23.35 -63.63 27.03
C GLY A 637 -23.98 -64.30 25.81
N ALA A 638 -23.56 -63.91 24.61
CA ALA A 638 -23.45 -64.76 23.41
C ALA A 638 -22.89 -63.96 22.20
N ALA A 639 -21.85 -64.52 21.58
CA ALA A 639 -21.35 -64.38 20.19
C ALA A 639 -20.93 -63.01 19.59
N PRO A 640 -19.83 -62.98 18.79
CA PRO A 640 -19.36 -61.79 18.10
C PRO A 640 -20.09 -61.60 16.76
N GLY A 641 -20.45 -60.36 16.45
CA GLY A 641 -21.05 -60.00 15.17
C GLY A 641 -21.88 -58.74 15.28
N CYS A 642 -21.22 -57.59 15.44
CA CYS A 642 -21.85 -56.31 15.16
C CYS A 642 -20.78 -55.38 14.58
N VAL A 643 -20.75 -55.33 13.25
CA VAL A 643 -20.16 -54.21 12.51
C VAL A 643 -21.00 -53.00 12.86
N ILE A 644 -20.37 -51.94 13.33
CA ILE A 644 -21.02 -50.63 13.40
C ILE A 644 -21.28 -50.24 11.94
N TYR A 645 -22.54 -50.33 11.50
CA TYR A 645 -22.99 -49.63 10.31
C TYR A 645 -22.85 -48.13 10.65
N LEU A 646 -21.76 -47.52 10.18
CA LEU A 646 -21.85 -46.13 9.78
C LEU A 646 -22.87 -46.13 8.64
N ASN A 647 -23.90 -45.29 8.75
CA ASN A 647 -24.75 -45.01 7.59
C ASN A 647 -23.80 -44.61 6.44
N PRO A 648 -24.03 -45.10 5.21
CA PRO A 648 -23.31 -44.59 4.05
C PRO A 648 -23.47 -43.06 4.04
N GLN A 649 -22.35 -42.36 4.03
CA GLN A 649 -22.31 -40.90 3.92
C GLN A 649 -21.79 -40.61 2.53
N CYS A 650 -22.59 -39.92 1.71
CA CYS A 650 -22.28 -39.58 0.31
C CYS A 650 -21.16 -38.53 0.18
N ASN A 651 -20.18 -38.54 1.08
CA ASN A 651 -19.04 -37.62 1.14
C ASN A 651 -17.85 -38.16 1.97
N ASP A 652 -17.79 -39.46 2.27
CA ASP A 652 -16.74 -40.04 3.12
C ASP A 652 -15.51 -40.58 2.36
N GLN A 653 -15.50 -40.41 1.03
CA GLN A 653 -14.49 -40.85 0.07
C GLN A 653 -14.29 -42.37 0.04
N ILE A 654 -15.30 -43.13 0.45
CA ILE A 654 -15.27 -44.59 0.52
C ILE A 654 -16.54 -45.12 -0.12
N LYS A 655 -16.40 -45.76 -1.30
CA LYS A 655 -17.51 -46.49 -1.93
C LYS A 655 -18.10 -47.55 -0.99
N ASN A 656 -19.24 -47.26 -0.38
CA ASN A 656 -19.88 -48.12 0.62
C ASN A 656 -21.42 -48.03 0.55
N GLY A 657 -22.14 -48.85 1.32
CA GLY A 657 -23.61 -48.91 1.21
C GLY A 657 -24.12 -49.39 -0.16
N ASP A 658 -25.05 -48.65 -0.76
CA ASP A 658 -25.63 -48.91 -2.09
C ASP A 658 -25.07 -48.00 -3.21
N GLU A 659 -23.99 -47.26 -2.92
CA GLU A 659 -23.29 -46.42 -3.88
C GLU A 659 -22.78 -47.22 -5.08
N THR A 660 -22.97 -46.65 -6.27
CA THR A 660 -22.53 -47.27 -7.52
C THR A 660 -21.22 -46.66 -8.04
N GLY A 661 -20.83 -45.46 -7.59
CA GLY A 661 -19.50 -44.85 -7.69
C GLY A 661 -18.91 -44.52 -6.32
N LEU A 662 -17.83 -43.73 -6.26
CA LEU A 662 -17.26 -43.27 -4.98
C LEU A 662 -18.11 -42.11 -4.46
N ASP A 663 -18.79 -42.28 -3.33
CA ASP A 663 -19.70 -41.31 -2.72
C ASP A 663 -20.90 -40.89 -3.62
N CYS A 664 -21.28 -41.70 -4.62
CA CYS A 664 -22.33 -41.38 -5.59
C CYS A 664 -23.15 -42.60 -6.06
N GLY A 665 -24.35 -42.34 -6.56
CA GLY A 665 -25.31 -43.33 -7.08
C GLY A 665 -26.04 -44.12 -5.97
N GLY A 666 -27.07 -44.90 -6.32
CA GLY A 666 -27.93 -45.55 -5.32
C GLY A 666 -28.80 -44.54 -4.57
N THR A 667 -28.67 -44.48 -3.23
CA THR A 667 -29.32 -43.43 -2.40
C THR A 667 -28.57 -42.10 -2.36
N CYS A 668 -27.36 -42.04 -2.92
CA CYS A 668 -26.56 -40.82 -3.06
C CYS A 668 -26.89 -40.07 -4.36
N GLY A 669 -26.42 -38.82 -4.46
CA GLY A 669 -26.56 -38.01 -5.67
C GLY A 669 -25.95 -38.69 -6.92
N HIS A 670 -26.35 -38.24 -8.10
CA HIS A 670 -25.97 -38.89 -9.36
C HIS A 670 -24.44 -38.91 -9.57
N CYS A 671 -23.91 -40.03 -10.05
CA CYS A 671 -22.50 -40.19 -10.37
C CYS A 671 -22.09 -39.42 -11.62
N ASP A 672 -20.96 -38.71 -11.53
CA ASP A 672 -20.31 -38.06 -12.68
C ASP A 672 -19.94 -39.06 -13.78
N PHE A 673 -19.77 -38.57 -15.01
CA PHE A 673 -19.30 -39.38 -16.13
C PHE A 673 -17.98 -40.10 -15.83
N GLY A 674 -17.89 -41.38 -16.18
CA GLY A 674 -16.74 -42.25 -15.90
C GLY A 674 -16.78 -42.97 -14.54
N GLN A 675 -17.73 -42.63 -13.65
CA GLN A 675 -17.95 -43.35 -12.40
C GLN A 675 -18.83 -44.60 -12.59
N GLY A 676 -18.81 -45.50 -11.62
CA GLY A 676 -19.61 -46.73 -11.68
C GLY A 676 -21.10 -46.45 -11.55
N CYS A 677 -21.92 -47.27 -12.21
CA CYS A 677 -23.38 -47.18 -12.17
C CYS A 677 -24.01 -48.57 -12.27
N ARG A 678 -25.29 -48.68 -11.89
CA ARG A 678 -26.06 -49.91 -12.02
C ARG A 678 -27.36 -49.73 -12.80
N VAL A 679 -28.03 -48.59 -12.61
CA VAL A 679 -29.19 -48.15 -13.38
C VAL A 679 -28.89 -46.78 -13.99
N ASP A 680 -29.62 -46.44 -15.05
CA ASP A 680 -29.47 -45.14 -15.72
C ASP A 680 -29.57 -43.97 -14.73
N ASN A 681 -30.53 -44.05 -13.79
CA ASN A 681 -30.72 -43.04 -12.75
C ASN A 681 -29.56 -42.93 -11.74
N ASP A 682 -28.54 -43.79 -11.79
CA ASP A 682 -27.34 -43.58 -10.99
C ASP A 682 -26.40 -42.54 -11.62
N CYS A 683 -26.60 -42.19 -12.89
CA CYS A 683 -25.69 -41.35 -13.65
C CYS A 683 -26.22 -39.96 -13.87
N ASP A 684 -25.33 -38.97 -13.83
CA ASP A 684 -25.60 -37.67 -14.43
C ASP A 684 -25.95 -37.90 -15.90
N GLY A 685 -27.09 -37.36 -16.35
CA GLY A 685 -27.59 -37.56 -17.72
C GLY A 685 -28.34 -38.88 -17.98
N ASN A 686 -28.64 -39.68 -16.94
CA ASN A 686 -29.43 -40.92 -17.04
C ASN A 686 -28.92 -41.94 -18.07
N ASN A 687 -27.60 -42.13 -18.17
CA ASN A 687 -27.01 -43.02 -19.18
C ASN A 687 -25.95 -43.95 -18.56
N CYS A 688 -26.40 -45.11 -18.07
CA CYS A 688 -25.53 -46.12 -17.50
C CYS A 688 -25.19 -47.21 -18.52
N VAL A 689 -24.05 -47.07 -19.20
CA VAL A 689 -23.62 -48.02 -20.24
C VAL A 689 -22.51 -48.90 -19.71
N SER A 690 -22.73 -50.22 -19.73
CA SER A 690 -21.73 -51.21 -19.28
C SER A 690 -21.22 -51.01 -17.85
N GLY A 691 -22.06 -50.49 -16.95
CA GLY A 691 -21.74 -50.27 -15.55
C GLY A 691 -20.87 -49.03 -15.29
N THR A 692 -20.78 -48.12 -16.25
CA THR A 692 -20.09 -46.83 -16.11
C THR A 692 -20.98 -45.72 -16.67
N CYS A 693 -21.07 -44.60 -15.96
CA CYS A 693 -21.81 -43.44 -16.42
C CYS A 693 -21.15 -42.86 -17.67
N GLN A 694 -21.91 -42.77 -18.75
CA GLN A 694 -21.46 -42.17 -20.00
C GLN A 694 -22.14 -40.82 -20.19
N PRO A 695 -21.47 -39.85 -20.83
CA PRO A 695 -22.13 -38.64 -21.29
C PRO A 695 -23.29 -38.98 -22.25
N PRO A 696 -24.33 -38.13 -22.34
CA PRO A 696 -25.31 -38.19 -23.40
C PRO A 696 -24.61 -38.17 -24.78
N PRO A 697 -25.20 -38.78 -25.83
CA PRO A 697 -24.64 -38.73 -27.19
C PRO A 697 -24.29 -37.30 -27.62
N CYS A 698 -25.14 -36.33 -27.28
CA CYS A 698 -24.93 -34.90 -27.58
C CYS A 698 -23.77 -34.21 -26.83
N GLU A 699 -23.01 -34.90 -25.97
CA GLU A 699 -21.93 -34.33 -25.13
C GLU A 699 -20.74 -35.31 -24.94
N ASN A 700 -20.55 -36.24 -25.87
CA ASN A 700 -19.60 -37.36 -25.73
C ASN A 700 -18.26 -37.18 -26.47
N LYS A 701 -18.04 -36.04 -27.12
CA LYS A 701 -16.88 -35.65 -27.94
C LYS A 701 -16.71 -36.47 -29.20
N VAL A 702 -17.76 -37.13 -29.64
CA VAL A 702 -17.80 -37.94 -30.85
C VAL A 702 -18.99 -37.48 -31.67
N ARG A 703 -18.80 -37.29 -32.97
CA ARG A 703 -19.94 -37.04 -33.86
C ARG A 703 -20.70 -38.34 -34.10
N ASP A 704 -21.82 -38.54 -33.40
CA ASP A 704 -22.69 -39.70 -33.55
C ASP A 704 -24.20 -39.36 -33.61
N ASP A 705 -25.03 -40.38 -33.81
CA ASP A 705 -26.50 -40.27 -33.99
C ASP A 705 -26.97 -39.17 -34.97
N ALA A 706 -27.73 -38.16 -34.50
CA ALA A 706 -28.37 -37.14 -35.33
C ALA A 706 -27.51 -35.88 -35.54
N GLU A 707 -26.25 -35.91 -35.11
CA GLU A 707 -25.39 -34.74 -35.03
C GLU A 707 -24.83 -34.24 -36.37
N THR A 708 -24.82 -32.91 -36.55
CA THR A 708 -24.22 -32.29 -37.73
C THR A 708 -22.77 -31.86 -37.52
N ASP A 709 -22.28 -31.74 -36.28
CA ASP A 709 -20.88 -31.73 -35.86
C ASP A 709 -20.70 -32.35 -34.45
N VAL A 710 -19.46 -32.57 -34.00
CA VAL A 710 -19.16 -33.20 -32.70
C VAL A 710 -19.89 -32.50 -31.55
N ASP A 711 -20.80 -33.22 -30.87
CA ASP A 711 -21.60 -32.76 -29.73
C ASP A 711 -22.55 -31.58 -30.04
N CYS A 712 -22.90 -31.36 -31.31
CA CYS A 712 -23.79 -30.27 -31.70
C CYS A 712 -24.46 -30.43 -33.08
N GLY A 713 -25.57 -29.72 -33.24
CA GLY A 713 -26.34 -29.54 -34.47
C GLY A 713 -27.14 -30.79 -34.86
N GLY A 714 -28.35 -30.63 -35.40
CA GLY A 714 -29.22 -31.76 -35.78
C GLY A 714 -29.91 -32.49 -34.60
N GLY A 715 -31.10 -33.04 -34.87
CA GLY A 715 -31.89 -33.80 -33.89
C GLY A 715 -32.37 -32.96 -32.69
N THR A 716 -32.18 -33.49 -31.48
CA THR A 716 -32.43 -32.80 -30.19
C THR A 716 -31.15 -32.23 -29.57
N CYS A 717 -30.00 -32.33 -30.25
CA CYS A 717 -28.75 -31.80 -29.73
C CYS A 717 -28.72 -30.27 -29.81
N ARG A 718 -27.91 -29.65 -28.95
CA ARG A 718 -27.71 -28.18 -28.94
C ARG A 718 -27.19 -27.69 -30.28
N ARG A 719 -27.44 -26.42 -30.60
CA ARG A 719 -26.92 -25.83 -31.84
C ARG A 719 -25.39 -25.70 -31.79
N CYS A 720 -24.77 -25.70 -32.95
CA CYS A 720 -23.33 -25.58 -33.13
C CYS A 720 -22.86 -24.12 -33.11
N SER A 721 -21.71 -23.88 -32.49
CA SER A 721 -21.01 -22.58 -32.51
C SER A 721 -20.31 -22.32 -33.84
N GLY A 722 -19.75 -21.12 -34.00
CA GLY A 722 -19.09 -20.67 -35.22
C GLY A 722 -18.00 -21.62 -35.73
N GLY A 723 -17.98 -21.87 -37.05
CA GLY A 723 -16.97 -22.69 -37.71
C GLY A 723 -17.21 -24.20 -37.65
N ARG A 724 -18.22 -24.65 -36.92
CA ARG A 724 -18.67 -26.06 -36.85
C ARG A 724 -19.56 -26.44 -38.03
N HIS A 725 -19.57 -27.72 -38.41
CA HIS A 725 -20.32 -28.22 -39.55
C HIS A 725 -21.84 -28.18 -39.31
N CYS A 726 -22.62 -27.88 -40.34
CA CYS A 726 -24.08 -27.78 -40.26
C CYS A 726 -24.77 -28.25 -41.55
N GLU A 727 -26.04 -28.60 -41.45
CA GLU A 727 -26.88 -28.95 -42.61
C GLU A 727 -28.07 -28.00 -42.81
N ALA A 728 -28.56 -27.38 -41.74
CA ALA A 728 -29.61 -26.37 -41.75
C ALA A 728 -29.32 -25.25 -40.73
N ASP A 729 -29.97 -24.09 -40.87
CA ASP A 729 -29.85 -22.99 -39.91
C ASP A 729 -30.25 -23.39 -38.48
N SER A 730 -31.15 -24.37 -38.33
CA SER A 730 -31.52 -24.93 -37.02
C SER A 730 -30.35 -25.61 -36.29
N ASP A 731 -29.29 -25.96 -37.01
CA ASP A 731 -28.11 -26.62 -36.46
C ASP A 731 -27.09 -25.63 -35.90
N CYS A 732 -27.25 -24.32 -36.14
CA CYS A 732 -26.29 -23.29 -35.78
C CYS A 732 -26.90 -22.27 -34.82
N PHE A 733 -26.11 -21.73 -33.89
CA PHE A 733 -26.56 -20.56 -33.16
C PHE A 733 -26.71 -19.33 -34.08
N GLY A 734 -25.82 -19.19 -35.07
CA GLY A 734 -25.94 -18.25 -36.18
C GLY A 734 -26.68 -18.81 -37.40
N THR A 735 -26.13 -18.61 -38.60
CA THR A 735 -26.67 -19.18 -39.84
C THR A 735 -25.76 -20.28 -40.39
N CYS A 736 -26.35 -21.29 -41.00
CA CYS A 736 -25.59 -22.31 -41.70
C CYS A 736 -25.21 -21.78 -43.09
N VAL A 737 -23.94 -21.41 -43.28
CA VAL A 737 -23.51 -20.68 -44.49
C VAL A 737 -23.74 -21.55 -45.73
N PRO A 738 -24.62 -21.13 -46.67
CA PRO A 738 -24.96 -21.92 -47.84
C PRO A 738 -23.72 -22.22 -48.69
N GLY A 739 -23.43 -23.51 -48.90
CA GLY A 739 -22.31 -23.99 -49.72
C GLY A 739 -21.02 -24.31 -48.94
N LEU A 740 -20.79 -23.69 -47.78
CA LEU A 740 -19.68 -24.06 -46.90
C LEU A 740 -20.08 -25.12 -45.87
N LYS A 741 -21.38 -25.27 -45.58
CA LYS A 741 -21.91 -26.19 -44.55
C LYS A 741 -21.21 -26.02 -43.19
N VAL A 742 -20.94 -24.77 -42.83
CA VAL A 742 -20.41 -24.41 -41.51
C VAL A 742 -21.21 -23.27 -40.92
N CYS A 743 -21.36 -23.28 -39.60
CA CYS A 743 -21.99 -22.21 -38.86
C CYS A 743 -21.15 -20.94 -38.98
N SER A 744 -21.80 -19.80 -39.24
CA SER A 744 -21.13 -18.50 -39.26
C SER A 744 -20.49 -18.19 -37.91
N SER A 745 -19.20 -17.84 -37.88
CA SER A 745 -18.55 -17.30 -36.68
C SER A 745 -19.08 -15.91 -36.40
N ILE A 746 -19.77 -15.77 -35.27
CA ILE A 746 -20.24 -14.48 -34.77
C ILE A 746 -19.07 -13.84 -34.01
N THR A 747 -18.61 -12.68 -34.46
CA THR A 747 -17.44 -12.00 -33.88
C THR A 747 -17.88 -10.81 -33.05
N VAL A 748 -17.50 -10.79 -31.79
CA VAL A 748 -17.72 -9.64 -30.89
C VAL A 748 -16.61 -8.61 -31.11
N SER A 749 -16.99 -7.35 -31.25
CA SER A 749 -16.05 -6.23 -31.36
C SER A 749 -16.61 -5.02 -30.63
N PHE A 750 -15.74 -4.16 -30.11
CA PHE A 750 -16.17 -2.98 -29.34
C PHE A 750 -15.65 -1.69 -29.96
N ALA A 751 -16.43 -0.63 -29.79
CA ALA A 751 -16.05 0.73 -30.11
C ALA A 751 -14.86 1.20 -29.26
N ASP A 752 -14.37 2.39 -29.60
CA ASP A 752 -13.41 3.10 -28.76
C ASP A 752 -13.98 3.32 -27.35
N GLU A 753 -13.10 3.22 -26.35
CA GLU A 753 -13.49 3.43 -24.94
C GLU A 753 -13.99 4.85 -24.69
N VAL A 754 -15.11 4.96 -23.98
CA VAL A 754 -15.65 6.21 -23.44
C VAL A 754 -15.43 6.22 -21.93
N ARG A 755 -15.00 7.34 -21.36
CA ARG A 755 -14.61 7.44 -19.94
C ARG A 755 -15.38 8.53 -19.23
N PHE A 756 -15.84 8.24 -18.01
CA PHE A 756 -16.57 9.16 -17.14
C PHE A 756 -15.91 9.19 -15.76
N GLN A 757 -15.61 10.39 -15.26
CA GLN A 757 -14.98 10.51 -13.94
C GLN A 757 -15.97 10.13 -12.84
N SER A 758 -15.53 9.23 -11.96
CA SER A 758 -16.29 8.75 -10.80
C SER A 758 -15.72 9.33 -9.50
N GLY A 759 -15.78 8.61 -8.39
CA GLY A 759 -15.14 8.98 -7.13
C GLY A 759 -13.76 8.34 -6.94
N PHE A 760 -13.19 8.55 -5.75
CA PHE A 760 -11.84 8.09 -5.45
C PHE A 760 -11.82 6.57 -5.20
N LYS A 761 -11.03 5.85 -6.02
CA LYS A 761 -10.89 4.39 -6.07
C LYS A 761 -12.21 3.69 -6.41
N ALA A 762 -12.64 3.83 -7.67
CA ALA A 762 -13.78 3.11 -8.23
C ALA A 762 -13.54 1.60 -8.14
N TYR A 763 -14.37 0.90 -7.36
CA TYR A 763 -14.06 -0.45 -6.91
C TYR A 763 -15.11 -1.46 -7.39
N ALA A 764 -16.38 -1.24 -7.04
CA ALA A 764 -17.49 -2.08 -7.46
C ALA A 764 -18.51 -1.26 -8.26
N MET A 765 -19.33 -1.92 -9.05
CA MET A 765 -20.32 -1.27 -9.89
C MET A 765 -21.54 -2.15 -10.11
N PHE A 766 -22.68 -1.51 -10.31
CA PHE A 766 -23.99 -2.12 -10.44
C PHE A 766 -24.76 -1.33 -11.49
N SER A 767 -25.57 -2.00 -12.31
CA SER A 767 -26.43 -1.33 -13.29
C SER A 767 -27.88 -1.74 -13.14
N GLY A 768 -28.77 -0.78 -13.38
CA GLY A 768 -30.22 -0.91 -13.28
C GLY A 768 -30.88 0.43 -13.53
N ASP A 769 -32.19 0.43 -13.74
CA ASP A 769 -32.98 1.64 -13.99
C ASP A 769 -33.20 2.41 -12.67
N LEU A 770 -32.37 3.43 -12.41
CA LEU A 770 -32.38 4.21 -11.17
C LEU A 770 -33.27 5.46 -11.29
N ASP A 771 -33.60 5.96 -12.47
CA ASP A 771 -34.53 7.09 -12.61
C ASP A 771 -35.90 6.72 -13.19
N GLY A 772 -36.14 5.43 -13.46
CA GLY A 772 -37.42 4.88 -13.86
C GLY A 772 -37.79 5.19 -15.31
N ASP A 773 -36.84 5.59 -16.15
CA ASP A 773 -37.06 5.89 -17.56
C ASP A 773 -36.99 4.64 -18.47
N GLY A 774 -36.64 3.49 -17.89
CA GLY A 774 -36.49 2.20 -18.55
C GLY A 774 -35.06 1.90 -19.01
N ASP A 775 -34.12 2.79 -18.70
CA ASP A 775 -32.77 2.77 -19.22
C ASP A 775 -31.74 2.32 -18.18
N PRO A 776 -30.77 1.48 -18.55
CA PRO A 776 -29.82 0.98 -17.57
C PRO A 776 -28.84 2.09 -17.16
N ASP A 777 -28.98 2.54 -15.93
CA ASP A 777 -28.05 3.44 -15.25
C ASP A 777 -26.89 2.67 -14.59
N ILE A 778 -25.88 3.39 -14.12
CA ILE A 778 -24.72 2.80 -13.44
C ILE A 778 -24.49 3.47 -12.08
N ALA A 779 -24.40 2.67 -11.02
CA ALA A 779 -23.89 3.06 -9.72
C ALA A 779 -22.46 2.51 -9.52
N VAL A 780 -21.55 3.34 -9.01
CA VAL A 780 -20.14 2.99 -8.76
C VAL A 780 -19.79 3.22 -7.30
N ALA A 781 -19.32 2.19 -6.60
CA ALA A 781 -18.79 2.27 -5.25
C ALA A 781 -17.35 2.77 -5.27
N ASN A 782 -17.10 3.86 -4.55
CA ASN A 782 -15.81 4.51 -4.45
C ASN A 782 -15.22 4.23 -3.06
N GLU A 783 -14.33 3.25 -2.99
CA GLU A 783 -13.79 2.72 -1.73
C GLU A 783 -13.20 3.84 -0.87
N TYR A 784 -12.16 4.51 -1.36
CA TYR A 784 -11.51 5.59 -0.58
C TYR A 784 -12.32 6.89 -0.57
N GLY A 785 -13.30 7.01 -1.47
CA GLY A 785 -14.27 8.10 -1.47
C GLY A 785 -15.39 7.95 -0.45
N SER A 786 -15.56 6.78 0.18
CA SER A 786 -16.69 6.44 1.06
C SER A 786 -18.04 6.91 0.50
N SER A 787 -18.26 6.64 -0.79
CA SER A 787 -19.40 7.16 -1.53
C SER A 787 -19.78 6.31 -2.73
N ILE A 788 -21.02 6.48 -3.20
CA ILE A 788 -21.52 5.97 -4.48
C ILE A 788 -21.60 7.13 -5.48
N SER A 789 -21.09 6.93 -6.70
CA SER A 789 -21.38 7.78 -7.85
C SER A 789 -22.52 7.17 -8.67
N VAL A 790 -23.50 7.97 -9.11
CA VAL A 790 -24.57 7.52 -10.01
C VAL A 790 -24.43 8.22 -11.36
N PHE A 791 -24.53 7.44 -12.44
CA PHE A 791 -24.46 7.86 -13.83
C PHE A 791 -25.78 7.50 -14.51
N LEU A 792 -26.53 8.52 -14.93
CA LEU A 792 -27.83 8.34 -15.57
C LEU A 792 -27.68 8.26 -17.08
N ASN A 793 -28.35 7.29 -17.69
CA ASN A 793 -28.26 7.00 -19.12
C ASN A 793 -29.49 7.52 -19.88
N ASP A 794 -29.48 8.81 -20.22
CA ASP A 794 -30.57 9.46 -20.94
C ASP A 794 -30.37 9.41 -22.47
N TYR A 795 -31.17 8.59 -23.15
CA TYR A 795 -31.09 8.41 -24.61
C TYR A 795 -31.67 9.57 -25.43
N ASP A 796 -32.53 10.41 -24.85
CA ASP A 796 -33.12 11.55 -25.56
C ASP A 796 -32.10 12.69 -25.77
N HIS A 797 -30.96 12.63 -25.05
CA HIS A 797 -29.85 13.58 -25.13
C HIS A 797 -28.55 12.93 -25.64
N ALA A 798 -28.58 12.37 -26.85
CA ALA A 798 -27.41 11.98 -27.64
C ALA A 798 -26.50 10.87 -27.06
N ALA A 799 -27.09 9.84 -26.43
CA ALA A 799 -26.44 8.56 -26.10
C ALA A 799 -25.16 8.66 -25.25
N ALA A 800 -25.09 9.63 -24.34
CA ALA A 800 -23.98 9.80 -23.42
C ALA A 800 -24.51 9.86 -21.98
N PHE A 801 -23.94 9.04 -21.08
CA PHE A 801 -24.21 9.15 -19.65
C PHE A 801 -24.10 10.60 -19.18
N ARG A 802 -25.19 11.14 -18.61
CA ARG A 802 -25.24 12.53 -18.16
C ARG A 802 -24.82 12.62 -16.69
N HIS A 803 -23.89 13.52 -16.40
CA HIS A 803 -23.63 13.94 -15.02
C HIS A 803 -24.76 14.88 -14.54
N LEU A 804 -25.28 14.70 -13.32
CA LEU A 804 -26.21 15.65 -12.71
C LEU A 804 -25.54 17.03 -12.51
N GLU A 805 -26.02 18.08 -13.20
CA GLU A 805 -25.49 19.46 -13.06
C GLU A 805 -25.96 20.17 -11.78
N ASN A 806 -25.10 21.07 -11.28
CA ASN A 806 -25.24 21.86 -10.06
C ASN A 806 -26.39 22.90 -10.16
N PRO A 807 -27.47 22.85 -9.34
CA PRO A 807 -28.60 23.78 -9.45
C PRO A 807 -28.34 25.18 -8.88
N THR A 808 -27.19 25.46 -8.26
CA THR A 808 -26.88 26.78 -7.71
C THR A 808 -25.88 27.51 -8.60
N GLY A 809 -26.37 28.45 -9.43
CA GLY A 809 -25.57 29.23 -10.40
C GLY A 809 -24.41 30.05 -9.81
N MET A 810 -23.33 29.38 -9.45
CA MET A 810 -21.99 29.94 -9.27
C MET A 810 -21.12 29.59 -10.49
N ALA A 811 -20.21 30.51 -10.84
CA ALA A 811 -19.31 30.40 -11.99
C ALA A 811 -18.46 29.12 -11.96
N PRO A 812 -18.03 28.60 -13.13
CA PRO A 812 -17.49 27.25 -13.27
C PRO A 812 -16.11 27.10 -12.62
N ASP A 813 -16.11 26.50 -11.44
CA ASP A 813 -15.01 25.76 -10.83
C ASP A 813 -15.64 24.46 -10.30
N ASP A 814 -15.12 23.29 -10.70
CA ASP A 814 -15.58 21.91 -10.38
C ASP A 814 -16.79 21.28 -11.14
N SER A 815 -16.87 21.38 -12.48
CA SER A 815 -17.90 20.71 -13.30
C SER A 815 -17.51 19.35 -13.93
N VAL A 816 -16.70 18.50 -13.27
CA VAL A 816 -16.18 17.23 -13.88
C VAL A 816 -16.45 15.96 -13.04
N PHE A 817 -16.95 16.08 -11.80
CA PHE A 817 -17.17 14.90 -10.94
C PHE A 817 -18.66 14.56 -10.85
N ALA A 818 -19.00 13.26 -10.91
CA ALA A 818 -20.33 12.76 -10.59
C ALA A 818 -20.74 13.14 -9.15
N LYS A 819 -22.05 13.31 -8.91
CA LYS A 819 -22.57 13.53 -7.55
C LYS A 819 -22.28 12.28 -6.71
N ASN A 820 -21.49 12.44 -5.66
CA ASN A 820 -21.13 11.37 -4.75
C ASN A 820 -22.09 11.37 -3.54
N PHE A 821 -22.75 10.24 -3.33
CA PHE A 821 -23.65 10.00 -2.21
C PHE A 821 -22.90 9.28 -1.09
N PRO A 822 -22.90 9.79 0.14
CA PRO A 822 -22.11 9.22 1.23
C PRO A 822 -22.63 7.86 1.68
N THR A 823 -21.69 6.95 1.96
CA THR A 823 -21.94 5.62 2.54
C THR A 823 -21.21 5.48 3.88
N GLY A 824 -21.19 4.27 4.44
CA GLY A 824 -20.18 3.89 5.42
C GLY A 824 -18.76 3.89 4.83
N LEU A 825 -17.77 3.66 5.69
CA LEU A 825 -16.36 3.74 5.33
C LEU A 825 -15.93 2.57 4.41
N TYR A 826 -15.37 2.90 3.24
CA TYR A 826 -14.77 1.96 2.28
C TYR A 826 -15.78 0.97 1.68
N PRO A 827 -16.73 1.45 0.87
CA PRO A 827 -17.66 0.58 0.16
C PRO A 827 -16.90 -0.27 -0.87
N THR A 828 -17.01 -1.60 -0.75
CA THR A 828 -16.26 -2.57 -1.57
C THR A 828 -17.15 -3.55 -2.34
N GLY A 829 -18.42 -3.65 -1.97
CA GLY A 829 -19.45 -4.42 -2.68
C GLY A 829 -20.82 -3.76 -2.54
N GLY A 830 -21.80 -4.26 -3.26
CA GLY A 830 -23.15 -3.68 -3.27
C GLY A 830 -24.11 -4.42 -4.19
N ALA A 831 -25.36 -3.98 -4.19
CA ALA A 831 -26.43 -4.51 -5.01
C ALA A 831 -27.55 -3.45 -5.17
N LEU A 832 -28.48 -3.71 -6.08
CA LEU A 832 -29.69 -2.91 -6.28
C LEU A 832 -30.92 -3.69 -5.82
N GLY A 833 -31.91 -3.00 -5.25
CA GLY A 833 -33.19 -3.60 -4.83
C GLY A 833 -34.19 -2.57 -4.33
N ASP A 834 -35.47 -2.86 -4.42
CA ASP A 834 -36.57 -2.02 -3.90
C ASP A 834 -36.77 -2.34 -2.41
N PHE A 835 -36.02 -1.68 -1.52
CA PHE A 835 -36.00 -2.02 -0.09
C PHE A 835 -37.16 -1.41 0.69
N ASP A 836 -37.74 -0.30 0.21
CA ASP A 836 -38.88 0.36 0.85
C ASP A 836 -40.23 0.17 0.13
N GLY A 837 -40.22 -0.63 -0.94
CA GLY A 837 -41.42 -1.06 -1.63
C GLY A 837 -42.08 0.04 -2.45
N ASP A 838 -41.38 1.15 -2.71
CA ASP A 838 -41.87 2.29 -3.47
C ASP A 838 -41.85 2.05 -5.00
N GLY A 839 -41.19 0.98 -5.44
CA GLY A 839 -41.11 0.56 -6.83
C GLY A 839 -39.89 1.11 -7.58
N HIS A 840 -38.99 1.82 -6.90
CA HIS A 840 -37.71 2.28 -7.44
C HIS A 840 -36.55 1.46 -6.88
N LEU A 841 -35.48 1.30 -7.67
CA LEU A 841 -34.31 0.57 -7.21
C LEU A 841 -33.47 1.44 -6.27
N ASP A 842 -33.24 0.96 -5.05
CA ASP A 842 -32.30 1.52 -4.08
C ASP A 842 -30.91 0.88 -4.21
N VAL A 843 -29.91 1.52 -3.60
CA VAL A 843 -28.53 1.03 -3.57
C VAL A 843 -28.16 0.55 -2.17
N VAL A 844 -27.70 -0.70 -2.06
CA VAL A 844 -27.11 -1.23 -0.81
C VAL A 844 -25.62 -1.47 -0.98
N THR A 845 -24.82 -1.17 0.04
CA THR A 845 -23.33 -1.27 -0.02
C THR A 845 -22.73 -1.93 1.21
N ALA A 846 -21.70 -2.75 1.01
CA ALA A 846 -20.87 -3.35 2.05
C ALA A 846 -19.67 -2.44 2.35
N ASN A 847 -19.54 -1.98 3.60
CA ASN A 847 -18.52 -1.02 4.03
C ASN A 847 -17.41 -1.72 4.82
N TYR A 848 -16.29 -1.98 4.14
CA TYR A 848 -15.19 -2.82 4.65
C TYR A 848 -14.57 -2.29 5.93
N HIS A 849 -14.29 -0.98 6.00
CA HIS A 849 -13.77 -0.35 7.23
C HIS A 849 -14.87 0.23 8.12
N GLY A 850 -16.09 0.31 7.62
CA GLY A 850 -17.26 0.73 8.37
C GLY A 850 -17.88 -0.38 9.21
N ASN A 851 -17.51 -1.65 8.98
CA ASN A 851 -18.12 -2.84 9.59
C ASN A 851 -19.66 -2.76 9.56
N SER A 852 -20.18 -2.43 8.39
CA SER A 852 -21.58 -2.09 8.24
C SER A 852 -22.06 -2.24 6.81
N VAL A 853 -23.37 -2.31 6.66
CA VAL A 853 -24.08 -2.17 5.39
C VAL A 853 -24.79 -0.82 5.37
N SER A 854 -24.77 -0.12 4.24
CA SER A 854 -25.52 1.13 4.04
C SER A 854 -26.59 0.95 2.96
N ILE A 855 -27.82 1.39 3.24
CA ILE A 855 -28.90 1.48 2.24
C ILE A 855 -29.10 2.96 1.87
N LEU A 856 -29.10 3.24 0.57
CA LEU A 856 -29.30 4.54 -0.02
C LEU A 856 -30.60 4.49 -0.83
N PHE A 857 -31.66 5.04 -0.25
CA PHE A 857 -32.98 5.06 -0.88
C PHE A 857 -33.02 5.95 -2.11
N ASN A 858 -33.78 5.59 -3.11
CA ASN A 858 -33.92 6.31 -4.35
C ASN A 858 -35.38 6.70 -4.60
N THR A 859 -35.63 7.94 -4.99
CA THR A 859 -37.01 8.42 -5.23
C THR A 859 -37.44 8.32 -6.70
N GLY A 860 -36.81 7.45 -7.48
CA GLY A 860 -37.09 7.30 -8.91
C GLY A 860 -36.67 8.48 -9.77
N THR A 861 -35.57 9.15 -9.42
CA THR A 861 -35.00 10.23 -10.25
C THR A 861 -33.49 10.06 -10.45
N GLY A 862 -32.95 8.89 -10.07
CA GLY A 862 -31.52 8.66 -9.99
C GLY A 862 -30.81 9.43 -8.87
N VAL A 863 -31.53 10.33 -8.19
CA VAL A 863 -31.07 11.05 -7.02
C VAL A 863 -31.35 10.21 -5.79
N LEU A 864 -30.30 9.60 -5.24
CA LEU A 864 -30.38 8.93 -3.95
C LEU A 864 -30.73 9.98 -2.87
N THR A 865 -31.73 9.64 -2.06
CA THR A 865 -32.52 10.52 -1.19
C THR A 865 -31.68 11.22 -0.13
N ALA A 866 -32.13 12.42 0.25
CA ALA A 866 -31.58 13.28 1.32
C ALA A 866 -31.97 12.86 2.76
N ARG A 867 -32.52 11.66 2.97
CA ARG A 867 -32.64 11.06 4.32
C ARG A 867 -31.24 10.63 4.77
N PRO A 868 -30.92 10.68 6.08
CA PRO A 868 -29.62 10.18 6.54
C PRO A 868 -29.50 8.70 6.13
N THR A 869 -28.43 8.38 5.38
CA THR A 869 -28.07 7.02 5.00
C THR A 869 -28.23 6.10 6.21
N VAL A 870 -29.03 5.06 6.08
CA VAL A 870 -29.24 4.11 7.17
C VAL A 870 -28.09 3.12 7.13
N THR A 871 -27.34 3.08 8.23
CA THR A 871 -26.16 2.23 8.37
C THR A 871 -26.45 1.16 9.41
N TYR A 872 -26.40 -0.09 8.99
CA TYR A 872 -26.59 -1.26 9.83
C TYR A 872 -25.23 -1.82 10.21
N THR A 873 -24.92 -1.82 11.51
CA THR A 873 -23.64 -2.32 12.01
C THR A 873 -23.63 -3.85 12.04
N THR A 874 -22.56 -4.46 11.57
CA THR A 874 -22.29 -5.88 11.83
C THR A 874 -21.80 -6.05 13.27
N LEU A 875 -21.85 -7.27 13.80
CA LEU A 875 -21.46 -7.53 15.20
C LEU A 875 -19.95 -7.31 15.42
N THR A 876 -19.60 -6.51 16.44
CA THR A 876 -18.21 -6.15 16.76
C THR A 876 -17.35 -7.38 17.12
N CYS A 877 -16.05 -7.30 16.85
CA CYS A 877 -15.08 -8.38 17.04
C CYS A 877 -15.20 -9.07 18.42
N ARG A 878 -14.89 -10.37 18.50
CA ARG A 878 -14.80 -11.10 19.77
C ARG A 878 -13.87 -10.38 20.77
N GLY A 879 -14.48 -9.67 21.71
CA GLY A 879 -13.83 -9.10 22.89
C GLY A 879 -13.55 -7.60 22.77
N ASP A 880 -14.43 -6.80 23.39
CA ASP A 880 -14.32 -5.36 23.70
C ASP A 880 -15.02 -4.40 22.70
N PRO A 881 -16.29 -4.03 22.95
CA PRO A 881 -17.04 -3.06 22.13
C PRO A 881 -16.47 -1.62 22.16
N THR A 882 -15.37 -1.37 22.88
CA THR A 882 -14.68 -0.07 22.92
C THR A 882 -13.43 -0.01 22.03
N LYS A 883 -13.10 -1.11 21.33
CA LYS A 883 -11.99 -1.19 20.36
C LYS A 883 -12.54 -1.45 18.96
N LEU A 884 -12.79 -0.39 18.21
CA LEU A 884 -13.25 -0.43 16.81
C LEU A 884 -12.09 -0.55 15.80
N GLU A 885 -10.85 -0.76 16.24
CA GLU A 885 -9.68 -0.77 15.37
C GLU A 885 -9.10 -2.17 15.19
N GLY A 886 -9.16 -2.68 13.95
CA GLY A 886 -8.37 -3.83 13.50
C GLY A 886 -9.15 -4.97 12.86
N CYS A 887 -10.49 -4.90 12.83
CA CYS A 887 -11.29 -5.84 12.06
C CYS A 887 -11.92 -5.06 10.92
N ALA A 888 -11.47 -5.32 9.69
CA ALA A 888 -12.14 -4.85 8.50
C ALA A 888 -12.95 -6.04 7.98
N GLU A 889 -14.26 -5.96 8.17
CA GLU A 889 -15.10 -7.15 8.21
C GLU A 889 -15.96 -7.24 6.95
N THR A 890 -16.72 -6.22 6.56
CA THR A 890 -17.76 -6.41 5.54
C THR A 890 -17.23 -6.24 4.10
N SER A 891 -16.93 -7.31 3.38
CA SER A 891 -16.21 -7.24 2.08
C SER A 891 -17.12 -7.22 0.85
N ASN A 892 -18.17 -8.03 0.86
CA ASN A 892 -19.13 -8.13 -0.25
C ASN A 892 -20.50 -8.52 0.30
N LEU A 893 -21.56 -8.34 -0.49
CA LEU A 893 -22.93 -8.66 -0.11
C LEU A 893 -23.77 -9.23 -1.26
N ALA A 894 -24.90 -9.83 -0.91
CA ALA A 894 -25.96 -10.27 -1.81
C ALA A 894 -27.32 -9.97 -1.19
N VAL A 895 -28.35 -9.84 -2.04
CA VAL A 895 -29.72 -9.46 -1.64
C VAL A 895 -30.71 -10.51 -2.14
N GLY A 896 -31.68 -10.88 -1.32
CA GLY A 896 -32.75 -11.84 -1.65
C GLY A 896 -33.70 -12.03 -0.46
N ASP A 897 -34.86 -12.63 -0.69
CA ASP A 897 -35.84 -12.93 0.37
C ASP A 897 -35.54 -14.31 0.99
N LEU A 898 -34.87 -14.35 2.13
CA LEU A 898 -34.38 -15.58 2.79
C LEU A 898 -35.44 -16.23 3.69
N ASN A 899 -36.48 -15.49 4.06
CA ASN A 899 -37.53 -15.93 4.98
C ASN A 899 -38.94 -16.00 4.33
N ASN A 900 -39.03 -15.73 3.03
CA ASN A 900 -40.24 -15.72 2.21
C ASN A 900 -41.35 -14.77 2.72
N ASP A 901 -40.97 -13.63 3.30
CA ASP A 901 -41.92 -12.64 3.80
C ASP A 901 -42.22 -11.51 2.79
N GLY A 902 -41.53 -11.50 1.65
CA GLY A 902 -41.68 -10.52 0.57
C GLY A 902 -40.82 -9.27 0.73
N ALA A 903 -40.12 -9.09 1.85
CA ALA A 903 -39.09 -8.07 2.01
C ALA A 903 -37.73 -8.56 1.50
N LEU A 904 -36.87 -7.63 1.07
CA LEU A 904 -35.52 -7.97 0.66
C LEU A 904 -34.60 -8.04 1.89
N ASP A 905 -33.89 -9.16 2.02
CA ASP A 905 -32.87 -9.38 3.04
C ASP A 905 -31.47 -9.16 2.47
N VAL A 906 -30.48 -8.98 3.34
CA VAL A 906 -29.08 -8.78 2.96
C VAL A 906 -28.19 -9.80 3.65
N ILE A 907 -27.34 -10.47 2.89
CA ILE A 907 -26.20 -11.22 3.40
C ILE A 907 -24.92 -10.46 3.11
N ALA A 908 -24.11 -10.24 4.13
CA ALA A 908 -22.79 -9.63 3.99
C ALA A 908 -21.68 -10.55 4.50
N SER A 909 -20.59 -10.65 3.74
CA SER A 909 -19.44 -11.51 4.07
C SER A 909 -18.48 -10.83 5.05
N ASN A 910 -18.00 -11.59 6.04
CA ASN A 910 -17.05 -11.14 7.06
C ASN A 910 -15.78 -12.00 7.10
N PRO A 911 -14.79 -11.77 6.20
CA PRO A 911 -13.66 -12.67 6.01
C PRO A 911 -12.87 -12.89 7.31
N GLN A 912 -12.56 -11.81 8.04
CA GLN A 912 -11.76 -11.87 9.27
C GLN A 912 -12.46 -12.54 10.46
N ARG A 913 -13.77 -12.78 10.37
CA ARG A 913 -14.58 -13.44 11.41
C ARG A 913 -14.91 -14.89 11.09
N ALA A 914 -14.55 -15.36 9.90
CA ALA A 914 -15.01 -16.64 9.38
C ALA A 914 -16.54 -16.76 9.49
N SER A 915 -17.27 -15.70 9.10
CA SER A 915 -18.73 -15.65 9.18
C SER A 915 -19.34 -14.82 8.06
N ILE A 916 -20.64 -14.99 7.85
CA ILE A 916 -21.49 -14.05 7.14
C ILE A 916 -22.47 -13.41 8.14
N SER A 917 -22.90 -12.19 7.88
CA SER A 917 -23.96 -11.50 8.63
C SER A 917 -25.23 -11.48 7.79
N GLU A 918 -26.33 -11.95 8.38
CA GLU A 918 -27.67 -11.95 7.81
C GLU A 918 -28.48 -10.80 8.41
N PHE A 919 -29.15 -10.03 7.55
CA PHE A 919 -30.04 -8.94 7.92
C PHE A 919 -31.41 -9.17 7.27
N LEU A 920 -32.43 -9.48 8.06
CA LEU A 920 -33.78 -9.71 7.55
C LEU A 920 -34.52 -8.37 7.36
N GLY A 921 -35.17 -8.17 6.23
CA GLY A 921 -36.00 -7.03 5.94
C GLY A 921 -37.36 -7.12 6.64
N HIS A 922 -37.96 -5.98 6.94
CA HIS A 922 -39.31 -5.94 7.49
C HIS A 922 -40.36 -5.73 6.39
N PRO A 923 -41.41 -6.55 6.33
CA PRO A 923 -42.49 -6.33 5.38
C PRO A 923 -43.35 -5.13 5.81
N GLY A 924 -43.48 -4.16 4.90
CA GLY A 924 -44.37 -3.02 4.97
C GLY A 924 -45.80 -3.33 4.56
N ALA A 925 -46.64 -2.29 4.51
CA ALA A 925 -48.07 -2.43 4.24
C ALA A 925 -48.41 -2.98 2.84
N SER A 926 -47.47 -2.88 1.89
CA SER A 926 -47.59 -3.44 0.53
C SER A 926 -47.26 -4.93 0.45
N GLY A 927 -46.75 -5.54 1.53
CA GLY A 927 -46.18 -6.89 1.50
C GLY A 927 -44.79 -6.96 0.86
N LYS A 928 -44.18 -5.81 0.56
CA LYS A 928 -42.75 -5.65 0.23
C LYS A 928 -42.02 -5.04 1.43
N GLY A 929 -40.72 -4.76 1.34
CA GLY A 929 -39.95 -4.10 2.40
C GLY A 929 -40.47 -2.72 2.83
N ASP A 930 -40.23 -2.33 4.09
CA ASP A 930 -40.52 -0.99 4.63
C ASP A 930 -39.28 -0.06 4.70
N GLY A 931 -38.17 -0.52 4.14
CA GLY A 931 -36.87 0.16 4.16
C GLY A 931 -36.06 -0.11 5.42
N THR A 932 -36.44 -1.04 6.28
CA THR A 932 -35.69 -1.37 7.49
C THR A 932 -35.25 -2.83 7.57
N LEU A 933 -34.04 -3.03 8.09
CA LEU A 933 -33.47 -4.35 8.39
C LEU A 933 -33.42 -4.61 9.89
N ASP A 934 -33.58 -5.87 10.27
CA ASP A 934 -33.30 -6.41 11.59
C ASP A 934 -31.79 -6.31 11.94
N PRO A 935 -31.42 -6.36 13.24
CA PRO A 935 -30.03 -6.47 13.63
C PRO A 935 -29.35 -7.72 13.06
N ALA A 936 -28.08 -7.58 12.67
CA ALA A 936 -27.28 -8.66 12.08
C ALA A 936 -27.28 -9.93 12.93
N ILE A 937 -27.54 -11.07 12.30
CA ILE A 937 -27.29 -12.41 12.83
C ILE A 937 -26.04 -12.97 12.16
N ASP A 938 -25.02 -13.35 12.94
CA ASP A 938 -23.83 -13.98 12.37
C ASP A 938 -23.99 -15.48 12.23
N VAL A 939 -23.69 -15.95 11.03
CA VAL A 939 -23.64 -17.36 10.67
C VAL A 939 -22.16 -17.72 10.45
N PRO A 940 -21.56 -18.54 11.34
CA PRO A 940 -20.17 -19.00 11.17
C PRO A 940 -20.00 -19.84 9.91
N VAL A 941 -18.85 -19.74 9.25
CA VAL A 941 -18.47 -20.46 8.03
C VAL A 941 -17.19 -21.29 8.30
N GLY A 942 -17.09 -22.50 7.76
CA GLY A 942 -15.86 -23.32 7.80
C GLY A 942 -15.63 -24.07 9.12
N ILE A 943 -16.54 -24.99 9.49
CA ILE A 943 -16.55 -25.66 10.81
C ILE A 943 -15.41 -26.68 11.04
N THR A 944 -14.54 -26.95 10.05
CA THR A 944 -13.46 -27.98 10.12
C THR A 944 -12.02 -27.45 10.04
N GLY A 945 -11.82 -26.14 9.89
CA GLY A 945 -10.53 -25.47 9.78
C GLY A 945 -10.76 -24.05 9.26
N GLY A 946 -10.03 -23.06 9.79
CA GLY A 946 -10.38 -21.63 9.62
C GLY A 946 -10.77 -21.21 8.19
N SER A 947 -11.69 -20.24 8.10
CA SER A 947 -12.32 -19.75 6.86
C SER A 947 -12.15 -18.22 6.73
N ASN A 948 -12.15 -17.72 5.49
CA ASN A 948 -12.08 -16.33 5.08
C ASN A 948 -13.14 -16.04 3.98
N PRO A 949 -14.44 -15.95 4.34
CA PRO A 949 -15.51 -15.73 3.37
C PRO A 949 -15.43 -14.33 2.76
N TYR A 950 -15.15 -14.24 1.46
CA TYR A 950 -14.89 -12.97 0.75
C TYR A 950 -16.03 -12.50 -0.14
N SER A 951 -16.82 -13.43 -0.69
CA SER A 951 -17.95 -13.13 -1.58
C SER A 951 -19.12 -14.08 -1.29
N VAL A 952 -20.33 -13.62 -1.60
CA VAL A 952 -21.59 -14.33 -1.38
C VAL A 952 -22.48 -14.20 -2.61
N ALA A 953 -23.25 -15.24 -2.90
CA ALA A 953 -24.30 -15.23 -3.91
C ALA A 953 -25.55 -15.93 -3.33
N ILE A 954 -26.74 -15.47 -3.74
CA ILE A 954 -28.04 -16.02 -3.32
C ILE A 954 -28.76 -16.60 -4.54
N GLY A 955 -29.41 -17.74 -4.37
CA GLY A 955 -30.27 -18.35 -5.38
C GLY A 955 -30.88 -19.67 -4.90
N ASP A 956 -31.95 -20.13 -5.54
CA ASP A 956 -32.56 -21.43 -5.26
C ASP A 956 -31.81 -22.53 -6.04
N PHE A 957 -30.82 -23.17 -5.40
CA PHE A 957 -29.95 -24.18 -6.02
C PHE A 957 -30.57 -25.57 -6.04
N ASN A 958 -31.62 -25.83 -5.25
CA ASN A 958 -32.30 -27.12 -5.14
C ASN A 958 -33.76 -27.13 -5.66
N LYS A 959 -34.24 -25.99 -6.18
CA LYS A 959 -35.59 -25.78 -6.73
C LYS A 959 -36.71 -26.04 -5.73
N ASP A 960 -36.46 -25.82 -4.44
CA ASP A 960 -37.47 -25.99 -3.39
C ASP A 960 -38.30 -24.72 -3.13
N GLY A 961 -37.96 -23.62 -3.81
CA GLY A 961 -38.63 -22.33 -3.71
C GLY A 961 -38.07 -21.42 -2.61
N ASN A 962 -37.07 -21.86 -1.85
CA ASN A 962 -36.37 -21.04 -0.86
C ASN A 962 -35.01 -20.57 -1.39
N ASN A 963 -34.59 -19.39 -0.97
CA ASN A 963 -33.27 -18.88 -1.33
C ASN A 963 -32.16 -19.57 -0.51
N ASP A 964 -31.17 -20.12 -1.23
CA ASP A 964 -29.94 -20.68 -0.69
C ASP A 964 -28.78 -19.69 -0.79
N VAL A 965 -27.63 -20.03 -0.18
CA VAL A 965 -26.45 -19.17 -0.16
C VAL A 965 -25.21 -19.94 -0.58
N ALA A 966 -24.46 -19.37 -1.53
CA ALA A 966 -23.11 -19.76 -1.87
C ALA A 966 -22.11 -18.73 -1.32
N ILE A 967 -20.97 -19.20 -0.81
CA ILE A 967 -19.96 -18.38 -0.12
C ILE A 967 -18.60 -18.73 -0.69
N GLY A 968 -17.91 -17.75 -1.28
CA GLY A 968 -16.54 -17.91 -1.74
C GLY A 968 -15.55 -17.75 -0.59
N ASP A 969 -14.79 -18.79 -0.28
CA ASP A 969 -13.82 -18.81 0.81
C ASP A 969 -12.38 -18.70 0.30
N ASP A 970 -11.76 -17.54 0.51
CA ASP A 970 -10.41 -17.24 0.04
C ASP A 970 -9.34 -18.14 0.70
N LEU A 971 -9.48 -18.42 2.00
CA LEU A 971 -8.43 -19.11 2.75
C LEU A 971 -8.29 -20.58 2.37
N THR A 972 -9.42 -21.28 2.21
CA THR A 972 -9.45 -22.70 1.83
C THR A 972 -9.43 -22.90 0.32
N GLY A 973 -9.78 -21.88 -0.45
CA GLY A 973 -9.92 -22.00 -1.90
C GLY A 973 -11.18 -22.75 -2.32
N SER A 974 -12.25 -22.72 -1.52
CA SER A 974 -13.49 -23.48 -1.76
C SER A 974 -14.70 -22.57 -1.90
N ILE A 975 -15.75 -23.09 -2.54
CA ILE A 975 -17.09 -22.51 -2.45
C ILE A 975 -17.90 -23.33 -1.44
N ILE A 976 -18.49 -22.64 -0.48
CA ILE A 976 -19.31 -23.23 0.58
C ILE A 976 -20.77 -22.93 0.28
N VAL A 977 -21.59 -23.97 0.13
CA VAL A 977 -23.02 -23.87 -0.16
C VAL A 977 -23.83 -24.23 1.07
N ARG A 978 -24.90 -23.48 1.30
CA ARG A 978 -25.83 -23.64 2.42
C ARG A 978 -27.26 -23.51 1.91
N LEU A 979 -28.02 -24.60 1.98
CA LEU A 979 -29.42 -24.60 1.55
C LEU A 979 -30.30 -23.89 2.58
N GLY A 980 -31.23 -23.07 2.12
CA GLY A 980 -32.18 -22.32 2.92
C GLY A 980 -33.33 -23.19 3.41
N ASN A 981 -33.85 -22.88 4.60
CA ASN A 981 -35.07 -23.49 5.12
C ASN A 981 -36.32 -22.61 4.90
N GLY A 982 -36.18 -21.47 4.21
CA GLY A 982 -37.26 -20.52 3.94
C GLY A 982 -37.75 -19.73 5.14
N ASN A 983 -36.93 -19.61 6.19
CA ASN A 983 -37.24 -18.90 7.43
C ASN A 983 -36.07 -18.09 7.98
N GLY A 984 -35.10 -17.73 7.13
CA GLY A 984 -33.84 -17.08 7.55
C GLY A 984 -32.89 -18.02 8.30
N THR A 985 -32.95 -19.34 8.06
CA THR A 985 -31.98 -20.29 8.59
C THR A 985 -31.48 -21.24 7.51
N PHE A 986 -30.27 -21.77 7.71
CA PHE A 986 -29.59 -22.60 6.73
C PHE A 986 -29.34 -24.02 7.22
N GLN A 987 -29.36 -24.97 6.29
CA GLN A 987 -28.88 -26.33 6.48
C GLN A 987 -27.35 -26.37 6.68
N PRO A 988 -26.77 -27.51 7.12
CA PRO A 988 -25.33 -27.67 7.22
C PRO A 988 -24.60 -27.35 5.92
N GLU A 989 -23.39 -26.80 6.04
CA GLU A 989 -22.61 -26.35 4.90
C GLU A 989 -21.96 -27.51 4.13
N VAL A 990 -21.89 -27.39 2.80
CA VAL A 990 -21.19 -28.31 1.89
C VAL A 990 -20.12 -27.52 1.13
N ALA A 991 -18.89 -28.02 1.11
CA ALA A 991 -17.76 -27.33 0.47
C ALA A 991 -17.34 -28.00 -0.84
N TYR A 992 -17.13 -27.19 -1.87
CA TYR A 992 -16.64 -27.57 -3.19
C TYR A 992 -15.25 -26.96 -3.41
N GLU A 993 -14.22 -27.82 -3.54
CA GLU A 993 -12.84 -27.35 -3.72
C GLU A 993 -12.60 -26.78 -5.14
N ILE A 994 -12.01 -25.60 -5.20
CA ILE A 994 -11.51 -24.97 -6.44
C ILE A 994 -9.99 -24.87 -6.32
N ARG A 995 -9.27 -25.84 -6.89
CA ARG A 995 -7.82 -25.92 -6.72
C ARG A 995 -7.09 -24.76 -7.41
N GLY A 996 -6.29 -24.01 -6.65
CA GLY A 996 -5.15 -23.24 -7.17
C GLY A 996 -5.18 -21.72 -6.98
N THR A 997 -6.15 -21.14 -6.26
CA THR A 997 -6.49 -19.72 -6.35
C THR A 997 -6.90 -19.10 -5.00
N ARG A 998 -6.88 -17.76 -4.90
CA ARG A 998 -7.18 -16.95 -3.70
C ARG A 998 -8.02 -15.72 -4.08
N ASP A 999 -8.96 -15.32 -3.23
CA ASP A 999 -9.93 -14.23 -3.38
C ASP A 999 -10.94 -14.41 -4.53
N TYR A 1000 -12.17 -14.79 -4.18
CA TYR A 1000 -13.24 -15.10 -5.13
C TYR A 1000 -14.29 -14.01 -5.16
N ILE A 1001 -14.68 -13.56 -6.35
CA ILE A 1001 -16.03 -13.01 -6.58
C ILE A 1001 -16.85 -14.12 -7.20
N ILE A 1002 -17.98 -14.45 -6.58
CA ILE A 1002 -18.91 -15.47 -7.04
C ILE A 1002 -20.22 -14.85 -7.50
N ILE A 1003 -20.80 -15.39 -8.57
CA ILE A 1003 -22.15 -15.07 -9.03
C ILE A 1003 -22.91 -16.36 -9.35
N ALA A 1004 -24.24 -16.33 -9.21
CA ALA A 1004 -25.12 -17.44 -9.56
C ALA A 1004 -25.85 -17.15 -10.87
N ARG A 1005 -25.73 -18.03 -11.86
CA ARG A 1005 -26.40 -17.92 -13.16
C ARG A 1005 -26.42 -19.27 -13.87
N ASP A 1006 -27.51 -19.58 -14.56
CA ASP A 1006 -27.57 -20.71 -15.50
C ASP A 1006 -26.72 -20.39 -16.75
N ILE A 1007 -25.58 -21.04 -16.91
CA ILE A 1007 -24.60 -20.81 -18.01
C ILE A 1007 -24.75 -21.84 -19.13
N ASN A 1008 -25.27 -23.03 -18.83
CA ASN A 1008 -25.50 -24.08 -19.82
C ASN A 1008 -26.97 -24.16 -20.31
N LEU A 1009 -27.86 -23.31 -19.80
CA LEU A 1009 -29.27 -23.22 -20.14
C LEU A 1009 -30.06 -24.50 -19.81
N ASP A 1010 -29.64 -25.25 -18.80
CA ASP A 1010 -30.33 -26.47 -18.36
C ASP A 1010 -31.47 -26.18 -17.36
N GLY A 1011 -31.63 -24.91 -16.98
CA GLY A 1011 -32.63 -24.42 -16.05
C GLY A 1011 -32.22 -24.57 -14.58
N ASN A 1012 -31.01 -25.03 -14.26
CA ASN A 1012 -30.44 -25.01 -12.91
C ASN A 1012 -29.49 -23.82 -12.77
N LEU A 1013 -29.35 -23.27 -11.56
CA LEU A 1013 -28.38 -22.22 -11.31
C LEU A 1013 -26.97 -22.81 -11.16
N ASP A 1014 -26.03 -22.28 -11.93
CA ASP A 1014 -24.60 -22.57 -11.80
C ASP A 1014 -23.88 -21.50 -10.99
N LEU A 1015 -22.64 -21.78 -10.57
CA LEU A 1015 -21.77 -20.82 -9.89
C LEU A 1015 -20.55 -20.49 -10.73
N LEU A 1016 -20.33 -19.20 -10.98
CA LEU A 1016 -19.14 -18.68 -11.67
C LEU A 1016 -18.23 -17.97 -10.69
N CYS A 1017 -16.93 -18.12 -10.89
CA CYS A 1017 -15.92 -17.63 -9.98
C CYS A 1017 -14.76 -16.95 -10.71
N ALA A 1018 -14.45 -15.70 -10.36
CA ALA A 1018 -13.23 -15.02 -10.79
C ALA A 1018 -12.10 -15.44 -9.87
N ASN A 1019 -11.07 -16.08 -10.44
CA ASN A 1019 -9.98 -16.62 -9.67
C ASN A 1019 -8.82 -15.62 -9.57
N ARG A 1020 -8.93 -14.68 -8.62
CA ARG A 1020 -7.88 -13.68 -8.40
C ARG A 1020 -6.54 -14.35 -8.04
N GLY A 1021 -5.44 -13.74 -8.48
CA GLY A 1021 -4.10 -14.33 -8.36
C GLY A 1021 -3.77 -15.44 -9.37
N SER A 1022 -4.68 -15.76 -10.31
CA SER A 1022 -4.43 -16.65 -11.45
C SER A 1022 -4.90 -16.04 -12.77
N ASP A 1023 -4.70 -16.75 -13.89
CA ASP A 1023 -5.19 -16.35 -15.21
C ASP A 1023 -6.42 -17.18 -15.63
N SER A 1024 -7.39 -17.35 -14.72
CA SER A 1024 -8.55 -18.22 -14.96
C SER A 1024 -9.87 -17.77 -14.31
N VAL A 1025 -10.98 -18.32 -14.81
CA VAL A 1025 -12.29 -18.35 -14.15
C VAL A 1025 -12.72 -19.80 -13.97
N SER A 1026 -13.57 -20.07 -12.98
CA SER A 1026 -14.13 -21.40 -12.73
C SER A 1026 -15.66 -21.40 -12.86
N VAL A 1027 -16.23 -22.49 -13.39
CA VAL A 1027 -17.67 -22.73 -13.48
C VAL A 1027 -18.00 -24.03 -12.77
N LEU A 1028 -18.93 -24.00 -11.82
CA LEU A 1028 -19.48 -25.16 -11.14
C LEU A 1028 -20.92 -25.33 -11.60
N LEU A 1029 -21.17 -26.36 -12.40
CA LEU A 1029 -22.50 -26.64 -12.94
C LEU A 1029 -23.42 -27.21 -11.86
N GLY A 1030 -24.60 -26.61 -11.71
CA GLY A 1030 -25.62 -27.00 -10.74
C GLY A 1030 -26.41 -28.22 -11.21
N ARG A 1031 -26.72 -29.13 -10.29
CA ARG A 1031 -27.55 -30.31 -10.58
C ARG A 1031 -29.04 -30.07 -10.32
N GLY A 1032 -29.38 -28.94 -9.71
CA GLY A 1032 -30.75 -28.58 -9.35
C GLY A 1032 -31.28 -29.27 -8.09
N ASP A 1033 -30.43 -30.01 -7.37
CA ASP A 1033 -30.73 -30.66 -6.08
C ASP A 1033 -29.94 -30.04 -4.91
N GLY A 1034 -29.31 -28.88 -5.14
CA GLY A 1034 -28.41 -28.22 -4.20
C GLY A 1034 -26.95 -28.68 -4.29
N THR A 1035 -26.63 -29.61 -5.19
CA THR A 1035 -25.26 -30.08 -5.44
C THR A 1035 -24.66 -29.57 -6.75
N PHE A 1036 -23.32 -29.55 -6.81
CA PHE A 1036 -22.56 -29.02 -7.94
C PHE A 1036 -21.55 -30.02 -8.48
N ARG A 1037 -21.35 -30.01 -9.81
CA ARG A 1037 -20.28 -30.76 -10.47
C ARG A 1037 -18.91 -30.18 -10.14
N LYS A 1038 -17.87 -30.96 -10.43
CA LYS A 1038 -16.49 -30.50 -10.34
C LYS A 1038 -16.26 -29.25 -11.22
N ALA A 1039 -15.54 -28.28 -10.68
CA ALA A 1039 -15.25 -27.01 -11.36
C ALA A 1039 -14.56 -27.20 -12.73
N LEU A 1040 -15.16 -26.60 -13.76
CA LEU A 1040 -14.57 -26.39 -15.09
C LEU A 1040 -13.74 -25.10 -15.04
N VAL A 1041 -12.48 -25.15 -15.48
CA VAL A 1041 -11.57 -24.00 -15.42
C VAL A 1041 -11.29 -23.49 -16.83
N ALA A 1042 -11.58 -22.21 -17.07
CA ALA A 1042 -11.32 -21.53 -18.33
C ALA A 1042 -10.23 -20.46 -18.15
N SER A 1043 -9.33 -20.34 -19.12
CA SER A 1043 -8.27 -19.34 -19.05
C SER A 1043 -8.76 -18.00 -19.60
N VAL A 1044 -8.43 -16.90 -18.92
CA VAL A 1044 -8.70 -15.53 -19.39
C VAL A 1044 -7.56 -14.96 -20.23
N ARG A 1045 -6.52 -15.76 -20.44
CA ARG A 1045 -5.26 -15.36 -21.07
C ARG A 1045 -5.24 -15.81 -22.54
N PRO A 1046 -5.07 -14.89 -23.50
CA PRO A 1046 -4.85 -15.24 -24.90
C PRO A 1046 -3.60 -16.10 -25.09
N ALA A 1047 -3.67 -17.05 -26.04
CA ALA A 1047 -2.60 -18.01 -26.29
C ALA A 1047 -1.27 -17.35 -26.73
N ASP A 1048 -1.35 -16.17 -27.34
CA ASP A 1048 -0.23 -15.35 -27.82
C ASP A 1048 0.30 -14.36 -26.77
N ALA A 1049 -0.35 -14.23 -25.61
CA ALA A 1049 0.10 -13.32 -24.57
C ALA A 1049 1.48 -13.72 -24.00
N PRO A 1050 2.38 -12.76 -23.67
CA PRO A 1050 3.72 -13.04 -23.12
C PRO A 1050 3.65 -13.72 -21.75
N LYS A 1051 4.33 -14.86 -21.55
CA LYS A 1051 4.24 -15.68 -20.30
C LYS A 1051 4.44 -14.92 -18.98
N ALA A 1052 5.16 -13.80 -19.00
CA ALA A 1052 5.40 -12.97 -17.83
C ALA A 1052 4.22 -12.04 -17.45
N LYS A 1053 3.28 -11.80 -18.37
CA LYS A 1053 2.09 -10.95 -18.13
C LYS A 1053 1.07 -11.75 -17.33
N MET A 1054 0.68 -11.28 -16.14
CA MET A 1054 -0.45 -11.83 -15.35
C MET A 1054 -1.70 -11.00 -15.60
N PHE A 1055 -2.86 -11.67 -15.64
CA PHE A 1055 -4.17 -11.06 -15.89
C PHE A 1055 -4.91 -10.83 -14.59
N SER A 1056 -5.04 -11.87 -13.76
CA SER A 1056 -5.70 -11.82 -12.46
C SER A 1056 -7.11 -11.21 -12.52
N PRO A 1057 -8.11 -11.95 -13.01
CA PRO A 1057 -9.50 -11.47 -13.08
C PRO A 1057 -10.03 -11.14 -11.68
N TYR A 1058 -10.75 -10.04 -11.55
CA TYR A 1058 -11.26 -9.57 -10.25
C TYR A 1058 -12.75 -9.81 -10.04
N SER A 1059 -13.57 -9.45 -11.03
CA SER A 1059 -15.04 -9.52 -11.00
C SER A 1059 -15.57 -10.26 -12.23
N ILE A 1060 -16.87 -10.56 -12.27
CA ILE A 1060 -17.53 -11.25 -13.39
C ILE A 1060 -18.87 -10.58 -13.66
N ALA A 1061 -19.19 -10.40 -14.94
CA ALA A 1061 -20.55 -10.18 -15.42
C ALA A 1061 -20.88 -11.16 -16.54
N VAL A 1062 -22.17 -11.48 -16.69
CA VAL A 1062 -22.69 -12.44 -17.65
C VAL A 1062 -23.69 -11.76 -18.57
N ALA A 1063 -23.49 -11.92 -19.87
CA ALA A 1063 -24.34 -11.35 -20.91
C ALA A 1063 -24.21 -12.17 -22.20
N ASP A 1064 -25.15 -12.02 -23.12
CA ASP A 1064 -25.02 -12.58 -24.48
C ASP A 1064 -24.44 -11.49 -25.40
N PHE A 1065 -23.11 -11.47 -25.57
CA PHE A 1065 -22.41 -10.43 -26.33
C PHE A 1065 -22.50 -10.64 -27.84
N ASN A 1066 -22.74 -11.88 -28.27
CA ASN A 1066 -22.79 -12.27 -29.68
C ASN A 1066 -24.24 -12.55 -30.17
N LYS A 1067 -25.25 -12.45 -29.30
CA LYS A 1067 -26.68 -12.70 -29.57
C LYS A 1067 -26.99 -14.11 -30.05
N ASP A 1068 -26.20 -15.07 -29.63
CA ASP A 1068 -26.35 -16.46 -30.03
C ASP A 1068 -27.32 -17.23 -29.11
N GLY A 1069 -27.77 -16.58 -28.03
CA GLY A 1069 -28.68 -17.10 -27.02
C GLY A 1069 -27.98 -17.82 -25.87
N VAL A 1070 -26.66 -17.98 -25.92
CA VAL A 1070 -25.83 -18.60 -24.88
C VAL A 1070 -25.21 -17.51 -24.00
N PRO A 1071 -25.16 -17.72 -22.67
CA PRO A 1071 -24.48 -16.78 -21.78
C PRO A 1071 -22.96 -16.74 -22.01
N ASP A 1072 -22.43 -15.55 -22.26
CA ASP A 1072 -21.01 -15.24 -22.28
C ASP A 1072 -20.55 -14.60 -20.96
N VAL A 1073 -19.23 -14.54 -20.75
CA VAL A 1073 -18.62 -13.97 -19.55
C VAL A 1073 -17.68 -12.83 -19.91
N VAL A 1074 -17.73 -11.73 -19.15
CA VAL A 1074 -16.71 -10.67 -19.16
C VAL A 1074 -16.06 -10.54 -17.78
N THR A 1075 -14.75 -10.35 -17.76
CA THR A 1075 -14.00 -10.12 -16.53
C THR A 1075 -12.95 -9.02 -16.68
N PRO A 1076 -12.83 -8.08 -15.72
CA PRO A 1076 -11.75 -7.11 -15.67
C PRO A 1076 -10.48 -7.74 -15.09
N ASN A 1077 -9.36 -7.53 -15.76
CA ASN A 1077 -8.06 -8.07 -15.43
C ASN A 1077 -7.21 -6.99 -14.75
N PHE A 1078 -7.25 -6.94 -13.42
CA PHE A 1078 -6.71 -5.79 -12.69
C PHE A 1078 -5.19 -5.62 -12.85
N MET A 1079 -4.45 -6.70 -13.12
CA MET A 1079 -3.00 -6.67 -13.35
C MET A 1079 -2.61 -6.43 -14.81
N ALA A 1080 -3.51 -6.70 -15.75
CA ALA A 1080 -3.24 -6.59 -17.18
C ALA A 1080 -3.80 -5.31 -17.83
N ASP A 1081 -4.49 -4.45 -17.07
CA ASP A 1081 -5.18 -3.24 -17.54
C ASP A 1081 -6.05 -3.52 -18.79
N SER A 1082 -6.84 -4.58 -18.71
CA SER A 1082 -7.71 -5.07 -19.78
C SER A 1082 -9.00 -5.66 -19.21
N ALA A 1083 -9.94 -5.98 -20.09
CA ALA A 1083 -11.00 -6.94 -19.80
C ALA A 1083 -10.85 -8.15 -20.74
N THR A 1084 -11.30 -9.32 -20.33
CA THR A 1084 -11.40 -10.52 -21.19
C THR A 1084 -12.86 -10.92 -21.35
N ILE A 1085 -13.25 -11.24 -22.58
CA ILE A 1085 -14.54 -11.84 -22.91
C ILE A 1085 -14.32 -13.32 -23.24
N LEU A 1086 -15.15 -14.18 -22.66
CA LEU A 1086 -15.21 -15.61 -22.88
C LEU A 1086 -16.57 -15.93 -23.50
N ILE A 1087 -16.58 -16.33 -24.77
CA ILE A 1087 -17.81 -16.68 -25.49
C ILE A 1087 -18.26 -18.07 -25.06
N GLY A 1088 -19.49 -18.20 -24.57
CA GLY A 1088 -20.06 -19.45 -24.09
C GLY A 1088 -20.36 -20.40 -25.25
N ILE A 1089 -20.22 -21.70 -25.04
CA ILE A 1089 -20.66 -22.71 -26.01
C ILE A 1089 -21.86 -23.53 -25.54
N GLY A 1090 -22.38 -23.26 -24.34
CA GLY A 1090 -23.63 -23.82 -23.81
C GLY A 1090 -23.49 -25.14 -23.04
N ASP A 1091 -22.28 -25.57 -22.69
CA ASP A 1091 -22.02 -26.71 -21.79
C ASP A 1091 -21.23 -26.31 -20.53
N GLY A 1092 -21.18 -25.02 -20.22
CA GLY A 1092 -20.34 -24.45 -19.16
C GLY A 1092 -18.88 -24.21 -19.56
N THR A 1093 -18.48 -24.49 -20.81
CA THR A 1093 -17.16 -24.15 -21.35
C THR A 1093 -17.23 -22.96 -22.32
N PHE A 1094 -16.05 -22.45 -22.70
CA PHE A 1094 -15.92 -21.22 -23.48
C PHE A 1094 -14.96 -21.39 -24.66
N GLU A 1095 -15.17 -20.58 -25.69
CA GLU A 1095 -14.21 -20.37 -26.78
C GLU A 1095 -12.91 -19.70 -26.27
N PRO A 1096 -11.84 -19.67 -27.09
CA PRO A 1096 -10.61 -18.96 -26.71
C PRO A 1096 -10.86 -17.50 -26.28
N PRO A 1097 -10.17 -17.03 -25.22
CA PRO A 1097 -10.41 -15.72 -24.63
C PRO A 1097 -10.12 -14.56 -25.59
N ILE A 1098 -10.99 -13.56 -25.59
CA ILE A 1098 -10.83 -12.33 -26.35
C ILE A 1098 -10.41 -11.20 -25.39
N GLU A 1099 -9.13 -10.82 -25.41
CA GLU A 1099 -8.61 -9.71 -24.60
C GLU A 1099 -8.96 -8.35 -25.22
N MET A 1100 -9.46 -7.44 -24.38
CA MET A 1100 -9.75 -6.05 -24.67
C MET A 1100 -8.79 -5.16 -23.87
N PRO A 1101 -7.60 -4.82 -24.41
CA PRO A 1101 -6.67 -3.94 -23.72
C PRO A 1101 -7.21 -2.52 -23.64
N PHE A 1102 -7.00 -1.85 -22.50
CA PHE A 1102 -7.33 -0.44 -22.34
C PHE A 1102 -6.19 0.46 -22.81
N LYS A 1103 -6.53 1.68 -23.27
CA LYS A 1103 -5.54 2.59 -23.88
C LYS A 1103 -4.50 3.14 -22.89
N MET A 1104 -4.76 3.00 -21.61
CA MET A 1104 -3.97 3.56 -20.51
C MET A 1104 -4.19 2.70 -19.26
N PRO A 1105 -3.24 2.67 -18.32
CA PRO A 1105 -3.38 1.88 -17.09
C PRO A 1105 -4.59 2.32 -16.26
N THR A 1106 -5.43 1.38 -15.86
CA THR A 1106 -6.72 1.66 -15.21
C THR A 1106 -6.92 0.89 -13.90
N THR A 1107 -6.24 -0.24 -13.72
CA THR A 1107 -6.45 -1.19 -12.62
C THR A 1107 -7.95 -1.50 -12.45
N PRO A 1108 -8.58 -2.21 -13.40
CA PRO A 1108 -10.02 -2.45 -13.41
C PRO A 1108 -10.43 -3.48 -12.35
N TYR A 1109 -11.42 -3.15 -11.52
CA TYR A 1109 -11.90 -4.02 -10.43
C TYR A 1109 -13.32 -4.55 -10.69
N GLY A 1110 -14.30 -3.66 -10.81
CA GLY A 1110 -15.69 -4.01 -11.08
C GLY A 1110 -16.01 -4.05 -12.57
N VAL A 1111 -16.99 -4.86 -12.96
CA VAL A 1111 -17.56 -4.90 -14.30
C VAL A 1111 -19.09 -4.99 -14.22
N THR A 1112 -19.79 -4.36 -15.16
CA THR A 1112 -21.23 -4.54 -15.38
C THR A 1112 -21.56 -4.53 -16.86
N THR A 1113 -22.74 -5.01 -17.22
CA THR A 1113 -23.20 -5.16 -18.61
C THR A 1113 -24.60 -4.59 -18.80
N GLY A 1114 -24.88 -4.05 -19.98
CA GLY A 1114 -26.19 -3.51 -20.35
C GLY A 1114 -26.15 -3.02 -21.80
N ASP A 1115 -27.30 -2.86 -22.44
CA ASP A 1115 -27.37 -2.09 -23.69
C ASP A 1115 -27.38 -0.62 -23.29
N PHE A 1116 -26.23 0.07 -23.39
CA PHE A 1116 -26.06 1.45 -22.95
C PHE A 1116 -26.25 2.46 -24.08
N ASN A 1117 -26.38 2.01 -25.33
CA ASN A 1117 -26.60 2.86 -26.51
C ASN A 1117 -27.94 2.58 -27.25
N LYS A 1118 -28.79 1.67 -26.72
CA LYS A 1118 -30.08 1.24 -27.28
C LYS A 1118 -29.97 0.66 -28.70
N ASP A 1119 -28.82 0.13 -29.08
CA ASP A 1119 -28.64 -0.53 -30.38
C ASP A 1119 -29.07 -2.01 -30.37
N GLY A 1120 -29.54 -2.47 -29.21
CA GLY A 1120 -30.00 -3.82 -28.93
C GLY A 1120 -28.87 -4.79 -28.64
N LYS A 1121 -27.60 -4.38 -28.67
CA LYS A 1121 -26.44 -5.24 -28.36
C LYS A 1121 -25.98 -4.96 -26.94
N VAL A 1122 -25.46 -5.99 -26.28
CA VAL A 1122 -24.99 -5.82 -24.91
C VAL A 1122 -23.60 -5.22 -24.91
N ASP A 1123 -23.44 -4.12 -24.17
CA ASP A 1123 -22.21 -3.41 -23.88
C ASP A 1123 -21.65 -3.83 -22.52
N PHE A 1124 -20.44 -3.36 -22.20
CA PHE A 1124 -19.89 -3.50 -20.84
C PHE A 1124 -19.25 -2.21 -20.34
N ALA A 1125 -19.20 -2.09 -19.01
CA ALA A 1125 -18.50 -1.01 -18.33
C ALA A 1125 -17.62 -1.56 -17.20
N THR A 1126 -16.52 -0.86 -16.89
CA THR A 1126 -15.58 -1.22 -15.81
C THR A 1126 -15.35 -0.08 -14.82
N ALA A 1127 -15.27 -0.44 -13.54
CA ALA A 1127 -14.86 0.45 -12.45
C ALA A 1127 -13.34 0.38 -12.32
N ASN A 1128 -12.67 1.51 -12.51
CA ASN A 1128 -11.23 1.54 -12.62
C ASN A 1128 -10.61 2.25 -11.41
N ALA A 1129 -10.02 1.48 -10.51
CA ALA A 1129 -9.46 1.98 -9.27
C ALA A 1129 -8.23 2.88 -9.50
N GLY A 1130 -7.42 2.56 -10.51
CA GLY A 1130 -6.21 3.29 -10.86
C GLY A 1130 -6.50 4.63 -11.50
N SER A 1131 -7.48 4.70 -12.41
CA SER A 1131 -7.87 5.92 -13.13
C SER A 1131 -9.03 6.71 -12.51
N ASN A 1132 -9.66 6.20 -11.45
CA ASN A 1132 -10.82 6.80 -10.76
C ASN A 1132 -12.00 7.10 -11.68
N ASP A 1133 -12.16 6.29 -12.72
CA ASP A 1133 -13.17 6.47 -13.74
C ASP A 1133 -14.01 5.21 -13.96
N LEU A 1134 -15.17 5.45 -14.56
CA LEU A 1134 -15.99 4.49 -15.24
C LEU A 1134 -15.55 4.45 -16.71
N LEU A 1135 -15.23 3.28 -17.24
CA LEU A 1135 -14.97 3.08 -18.66
C LEU A 1135 -16.10 2.29 -19.27
N VAL A 1136 -16.64 2.74 -20.40
CA VAL A 1136 -17.72 2.08 -21.16
C VAL A 1136 -17.19 1.65 -22.53
N LYS A 1137 -17.53 0.42 -22.93
CA LYS A 1137 -17.20 -0.18 -24.22
C LYS A 1137 -18.50 -0.60 -24.91
N LEU A 1138 -18.85 0.12 -25.98
CA LEU A 1138 -20.04 -0.16 -26.77
C LEU A 1138 -19.77 -1.29 -27.77
N ASN A 1139 -20.67 -2.25 -27.88
CA ASN A 1139 -20.55 -3.43 -28.73
C ASN A 1139 -20.92 -3.08 -30.18
N ASN A 1140 -19.94 -3.16 -31.07
CA ASN A 1140 -20.11 -2.94 -32.50
C ASN A 1140 -20.29 -4.25 -33.29
N GLY A 1141 -20.18 -5.42 -32.64
CA GLY A 1141 -20.24 -6.75 -33.26
C GLY A 1141 -21.55 -7.02 -34.02
N HIS A 1142 -21.51 -8.02 -34.90
CA HIS A 1142 -22.64 -8.46 -35.73
C HIS A 1142 -23.07 -9.87 -35.36
#